data_AF-A0A9W7FYC8-F1
#
_entry.id   AF-A0A9W7FYC8-F1
#
_cell.length_a   1.000
_cell.length_b   1.000
_cell.length_c   1.000
_cell.angle_alpha   90.00
_cell.angle_beta   90.00
_cell.angle_gamma   90.00
#
_symmetry.space_group_name_H-M   'P 1'
#
loop_
_entity.id
_entity.type
_entity.pdbx_description
1 polymer ?
#
loop_
_entity_poly.entity_id
_entity_poly.type
_entity_poly.pdbx_seq_one_letter_code
_entity_poly.pdbx_strand_id
1 'polypeptide(L)'
;MEVPSPGSYSVPQSATIDGYALTSPPPSDRYYIADIAGSYSPYAARPIVPSATKNLLTFTPFTRTNINTCILVYDDSRFLRSALSYVWGVSDKVYVLIGELPWNGESRDLSGTFSIVSEFVRDMTGYDKGDGKVRGSKVTVVSEDWGSETEQRQYCNELVKMKPGAKGGERVLIVDGDEFYDEGELKRILNTVETQAVESYTLLTDKISQMHVNAYGPHVGGHYSVHSSLYTPNFLRGTMKTYFGDLYSVVDPLPPLKVLFMVDPYACTFISHREIDCHEKAVVTGAVDGGEEVGWEVDMALGMLVDASFGYCHHLSYARTIRELGNKLRSFEHSGEILTDWTDSVFMKWREDNTLRDLHPTSPAAYKSTKRTPYADLPAELRDHVFDKCHCADCKDGAKFVGDDWDARAMICGAEEEDDSFSPGVIEGVWDDFVHPSNSPPPPTFTAKLPITTDGMEVEIEGTSTESRHGVIRKLMTTVISEEIKTEHLSYLDPAEWLEDQYDPCEGRMKIVVVIVCEGEHDHSTLPIFKPIASTLASGLRSLLRTKSPSTFQPSDVHVATCVDLRFCRIKSPAFVVLLGAHHLARYKDGNDVVASVASDFPKRDRTAIYNFEEAKMQNDWDVGGGMWDIVNHYNHIWDYSHSNHLHLLASSSNHDKFHHVPLLYSLPTSPLLPLPPSTKERPTDVIFYGRLNNYRSSIIASLRAANVTVRHLNAGIEGVWGDELTRAIDSSRIVLSLRYFGESTEGEWKFTRFFEPLLRGVLVVAEECGTSAEREVWGDAIVFTNRSSIVREIKYYLENAEERQDRARRGREMLLEREYKDALEYPVQKMGIRRCGAQWKF
;
A
#
# COMPACT_ATOMS: atom_id res chain seq x y z
N MET A 1 56.29 85.07 -8.89
CA MET A 1 55.79 85.80 -10.06
C MET A 1 55.37 84.74 -11.07
N GLU A 2 54.09 84.44 -11.30
CA GLU A 2 52.82 84.99 -10.76
C GLU A 2 51.82 83.81 -10.61
N VAL A 3 51.37 83.45 -9.40
CA VAL A 3 50.01 83.60 -8.77
C VAL A 3 48.77 83.02 -9.54
N PRO A 4 47.74 82.43 -8.87
CA PRO A 4 47.58 80.95 -8.92
C PRO A 4 46.15 80.30 -8.90
N SER A 5 46.08 79.00 -9.25
CA SER A 5 45.13 77.95 -8.74
C SER A 5 43.59 78.13 -8.96
N PRO A 6 42.68 77.16 -8.60
CA PRO A 6 42.81 75.77 -8.10
C PRO A 6 41.99 74.69 -8.89
N GLY A 7 42.00 73.41 -8.46
CA GLY A 7 40.91 72.44 -8.75
C GLY A 7 41.27 70.93 -8.90
N SER A 8 40.50 70.03 -8.27
CA SER A 8 40.55 68.55 -8.39
C SER A 8 39.54 68.02 -9.45
N TYR A 9 39.64 66.83 -10.04
CA TYR A 9 39.49 65.47 -9.45
C TYR A 9 40.13 64.34 -10.32
N SER A 10 40.20 63.12 -9.80
CA SER A 10 40.60 61.85 -10.47
C SER A 10 39.66 60.69 -9.97
N VAL A 11 39.54 59.47 -10.53
CA VAL A 11 40.44 58.29 -10.78
C VAL A 11 39.55 57.19 -11.46
N PRO A 12 39.99 56.08 -12.15
CA PRO A 12 41.21 55.69 -12.89
C PRO A 12 40.94 55.30 -14.38
N GLN A 13 41.93 54.67 -15.05
CA GLN A 13 41.84 54.01 -16.37
C GLN A 13 42.17 52.48 -16.32
N SER A 14 42.04 51.85 -17.50
CA SER A 14 42.42 50.51 -18.01
C SER A 14 43.93 50.14 -17.88
N ALA A 15 44.54 49.07 -18.46
CA ALA A 15 44.26 48.15 -19.58
C ALA A 15 45.07 46.81 -19.42
N THR A 16 45.12 45.79 -20.29
CA THR A 16 44.58 45.59 -21.67
C THR A 16 43.78 44.25 -21.78
N ILE A 17 43.98 43.20 -22.61
CA ILE A 17 44.98 42.72 -23.62
C ILE A 17 44.23 42.08 -24.83
N ASP A 18 44.90 42.01 -25.98
CA ASP A 18 44.47 41.51 -27.31
C ASP A 18 44.21 39.97 -27.38
N GLY A 19 43.61 39.36 -28.42
CA GLY A 19 43.04 39.88 -29.69
C GLY A 19 42.76 38.78 -30.73
N TYR A 20 42.57 39.18 -32.00
CA TYR A 20 42.25 38.37 -33.22
C TYR A 20 40.80 37.89 -33.43
N ALA A 21 40.43 37.68 -34.71
CA ALA A 21 39.04 37.50 -35.18
C ALA A 21 38.95 36.60 -36.43
N LEU A 22 37.77 35.99 -36.68
CA LEU A 22 37.44 35.30 -37.94
C LEU A 22 35.92 35.37 -38.28
N THR A 23 35.63 35.83 -39.50
CA THR A 23 34.50 35.53 -40.41
C THR A 23 33.14 35.02 -39.90
N SER A 24 32.06 35.75 -40.24
CA SER A 24 30.65 35.30 -40.15
C SER A 24 30.09 34.75 -41.48
N PRO A 25 29.19 33.75 -41.47
CA PRO A 25 28.38 33.36 -42.64
C PRO A 25 27.05 34.16 -42.76
N PRO A 26 26.36 34.14 -43.93
CA PRO A 26 25.21 34.99 -44.23
C PRO A 26 23.82 34.35 -43.96
N PRO A 27 22.72 35.13 -43.98
CA PRO A 27 21.36 34.64 -43.75
C PRO A 27 20.56 34.30 -45.03
N SER A 28 19.90 33.14 -45.04
CA SER A 28 18.77 32.77 -45.90
C SER A 28 17.91 31.74 -45.14
N ASP A 29 16.60 31.54 -45.38
CA ASP A 29 15.69 32.08 -46.39
C ASP A 29 14.35 32.52 -45.78
N ARG A 30 13.61 33.39 -46.48
CA ARG A 30 12.20 33.71 -46.17
C ARG A 30 11.29 33.03 -47.17
N TYR A 31 10.49 32.06 -46.72
CA TYR A 31 9.41 31.53 -47.55
C TYR A 31 8.18 32.43 -47.50
N TYR A 32 7.65 32.74 -48.69
CA TYR A 32 6.39 33.47 -48.88
C TYR A 32 5.20 32.53 -48.66
N ILE A 33 4.18 33.03 -47.96
CA ILE A 33 2.80 32.55 -48.14
C ILE A 33 2.14 33.49 -49.13
N ALA A 34 1.54 32.94 -50.19
CA ALA A 34 0.86 33.71 -51.23
C ALA A 34 -0.66 33.59 -51.09
N ASP A 35 -1.34 34.69 -50.86
CA ASP A 35 -2.80 34.76 -50.92
C ASP A 35 -3.29 34.52 -52.35
N ILE A 36 -4.21 33.56 -52.53
CA ILE A 36 -4.95 33.35 -53.78
C ILE A 36 -6.42 33.67 -53.53
N ALA A 37 -6.74 34.97 -53.57
CA ALA A 37 -8.11 35.47 -53.51
C ALA A 37 -8.82 35.28 -54.88
N GLY A 38 -9.24 34.05 -55.17
CA GLY A 38 -9.96 33.70 -56.41
C GLY A 38 -11.45 34.03 -56.35
N SER A 39 -11.88 35.08 -57.06
CA SER A 39 -13.30 35.48 -57.14
C SER A 39 -14.10 34.64 -58.14
N TYR A 40 -15.25 34.08 -57.73
CA TYR A 40 -16.27 33.56 -58.65
C TYR A 40 -17.71 33.89 -58.19
N SER A 41 -18.60 34.06 -59.16
CA SER A 41 -20.02 34.40 -58.97
C SER A 41 -20.92 33.16 -58.85
N PRO A 42 -22.14 33.27 -58.28
CA PRO A 42 -22.93 32.11 -57.84
C PRO A 42 -23.86 31.55 -58.92
N TYR A 43 -24.13 30.24 -58.89
CA TYR A 43 -25.47 29.68 -59.14
C TYR A 43 -25.62 28.23 -58.62
N ALA A 44 -26.84 27.90 -58.21
CA ALA A 44 -27.44 26.56 -58.15
C ALA A 44 -26.72 25.39 -57.41
N ALA A 45 -27.03 25.23 -56.12
CA ALA A 45 -27.66 24.00 -55.60
C ALA A 45 -28.24 24.24 -54.19
N ARG A 46 -29.39 23.66 -53.85
CA ARG A 46 -29.86 23.55 -52.45
C ARG A 46 -29.49 22.16 -51.92
N PRO A 47 -28.68 22.04 -50.87
CA PRO A 47 -28.56 20.79 -50.13
C PRO A 47 -29.91 20.50 -49.45
N ILE A 48 -30.49 19.33 -49.69
CA ILE A 48 -31.53 18.80 -48.82
C ILE A 48 -30.80 18.32 -47.57
N VAL A 49 -30.88 19.08 -46.48
CA VAL A 49 -30.37 18.66 -45.17
C VAL A 49 -31.37 17.67 -44.58
N PRO A 50 -31.01 16.39 -44.37
CA PRO A 50 -31.84 15.49 -43.58
C PRO A 50 -31.87 16.02 -42.15
N SER A 51 -33.06 16.14 -41.55
CA SER A 51 -33.19 16.55 -40.16
C SER A 51 -32.72 15.43 -39.23
N ALA A 52 -31.40 15.30 -39.07
CA ALA A 52 -30.77 14.44 -38.09
C ALA A 52 -31.10 14.95 -36.69
N THR A 53 -32.24 14.51 -36.18
CA THR A 53 -32.62 14.61 -34.77
C THR A 53 -31.56 13.84 -33.97
N LYS A 54 -30.58 14.59 -33.45
CA LYS A 54 -29.67 14.09 -32.42
C LYS A 54 -30.50 13.81 -31.17
N ASN A 55 -31.06 12.61 -31.11
CA ASN A 55 -31.39 11.96 -29.86
C ASN A 55 -30.08 11.79 -29.10
N LEU A 56 -29.73 12.80 -28.30
CA LEU A 56 -28.66 12.69 -27.32
C LEU A 56 -29.03 11.54 -26.39
N LEU A 57 -28.30 10.43 -26.52
CA LEU A 57 -28.31 9.36 -25.53
C LEU A 57 -27.85 9.97 -24.22
N THR A 58 -28.81 10.29 -23.35
CA THR A 58 -28.57 10.76 -22.00
C THR A 58 -28.05 9.60 -21.18
N PHE A 59 -26.73 9.39 -21.22
CA PHE A 59 -26.05 8.50 -20.29
C PHE A 59 -26.36 8.97 -18.87
N THR A 60 -27.24 8.25 -18.17
CA THR A 60 -27.28 8.29 -16.72
C THR A 60 -25.90 7.84 -16.21
N PRO A 61 -25.23 8.61 -15.35
CA PRO A 61 -23.95 8.20 -14.80
C PRO A 61 -24.12 6.87 -14.05
N PHE A 62 -23.13 6.00 -14.15
CA PHE A 62 -23.12 4.72 -13.44
C PHE A 62 -23.29 4.96 -11.94
N THR A 63 -24.34 4.38 -11.37
CA THR A 63 -24.37 4.12 -9.92
C THR A 63 -23.44 2.95 -9.65
N ARG A 64 -22.50 3.12 -8.70
CA ARG A 64 -21.61 2.05 -8.21
C ARG A 64 -22.41 0.77 -7.94
N THR A 65 -21.84 -0.37 -8.33
CA THR A 65 -22.41 -1.69 -8.09
C THR A 65 -22.40 -1.98 -6.59
N ASN A 66 -23.58 -2.31 -6.02
CA ASN A 66 -23.66 -2.77 -4.64
C ASN A 66 -23.04 -4.18 -4.54
N ILE A 67 -21.92 -4.29 -3.84
CA ILE A 67 -21.17 -5.55 -3.67
C ILE A 67 -21.41 -6.05 -2.26
N ASN A 68 -22.28 -7.04 -2.12
CA ASN A 68 -22.43 -7.78 -0.88
C ASN A 68 -21.40 -8.92 -0.87
N THR A 69 -20.96 -9.34 0.30
CA THR A 69 -20.12 -10.55 0.48
C THR A 69 -20.81 -11.53 1.40
N CYS A 70 -20.76 -12.82 1.09
CA CYS A 70 -21.06 -13.90 2.03
C CYS A 70 -19.80 -14.70 2.33
N ILE A 71 -19.45 -14.81 3.61
CA ILE A 71 -18.45 -15.75 4.11
C ILE A 71 -19.17 -17.01 4.60
N LEU A 72 -18.80 -18.16 4.07
CA LEU A 72 -19.36 -19.47 4.41
C LEU A 72 -18.40 -20.19 5.36
N VAL A 73 -18.87 -20.58 6.55
CA VAL A 73 -18.00 -21.18 7.57
C VAL A 73 -18.70 -22.27 8.38
N TYR A 74 -17.94 -23.31 8.68
CA TYR A 74 -18.24 -24.32 9.70
C TYR A 74 -16.94 -24.66 10.43
N ASP A 75 -16.94 -24.62 11.78
CA ASP A 75 -15.79 -24.95 12.64
C ASP A 75 -14.45 -24.36 12.14
N ASP A 76 -14.46 -23.08 11.74
CA ASP A 76 -13.26 -22.36 11.36
C ASP A 76 -13.14 -21.03 12.07
N SER A 77 -11.90 -20.68 12.37
CA SER A 77 -11.53 -19.61 13.30
C SER A 77 -10.17 -19.04 12.90
N ARG A 78 -9.22 -19.92 12.59
CA ARG A 78 -7.82 -19.61 12.26
C ARG A 78 -7.65 -18.51 11.22
N PHE A 79 -8.45 -18.48 10.17
CA PHE A 79 -8.33 -17.52 9.06
C PHE A 79 -9.51 -16.56 8.92
N LEU A 80 -10.60 -16.80 9.66
CA LEU A 80 -11.86 -16.07 9.54
C LEU A 80 -11.71 -14.57 9.84
N ARG A 81 -10.88 -14.17 10.81
CA ARG A 81 -10.62 -12.75 11.12
C ARG A 81 -9.95 -12.04 9.93
N SER A 82 -9.02 -12.71 9.24
CA SER A 82 -8.36 -12.17 8.05
C SER A 82 -9.37 -12.03 6.90
N ALA A 83 -10.11 -13.10 6.58
CA ALA A 83 -11.15 -13.06 5.56
C ALA A 83 -12.16 -11.91 5.76
N LEU A 84 -12.59 -11.70 7.01
CA LEU A 84 -13.45 -10.58 7.41
C LEU A 84 -12.82 -9.20 7.16
N SER A 85 -11.56 -8.98 7.56
CA SER A 85 -10.85 -7.70 7.41
C SER A 85 -10.83 -7.19 5.97
N TYR A 86 -10.47 -8.04 5.02
CA TYR A 86 -10.34 -7.63 3.62
C TYR A 86 -11.70 -7.31 2.97
N VAL A 87 -12.69 -8.20 3.15
CA VAL A 87 -14.01 -7.99 2.52
C VAL A 87 -14.76 -6.83 3.16
N TRP A 88 -14.46 -6.49 4.41
CA TRP A 88 -15.01 -5.33 5.10
C TRP A 88 -14.64 -4.01 4.41
N GLY A 89 -13.44 -3.85 3.86
CA GLY A 89 -13.04 -2.61 3.19
C GLY A 89 -13.85 -2.33 1.91
N VAL A 90 -14.07 -3.37 1.10
CA VAL A 90 -14.68 -3.26 -0.24
C VAL A 90 -16.21 -3.38 -0.28
N SER A 91 -16.80 -4.24 0.55
CA SER A 91 -18.23 -4.59 0.46
C SER A 91 -19.12 -3.42 0.87
N ASP A 92 -20.39 -3.45 0.48
CA ASP A 92 -21.46 -2.61 1.05
C ASP A 92 -22.15 -3.31 2.23
N LYS A 93 -22.18 -4.65 2.22
CA LYS A 93 -22.69 -5.51 3.30
C LYS A 93 -21.89 -6.82 3.33
N VAL A 94 -21.59 -7.32 4.52
CA VAL A 94 -21.01 -8.66 4.74
C VAL A 94 -22.06 -9.52 5.45
N TYR A 95 -22.21 -10.76 5.01
CA TYR A 95 -22.96 -11.81 5.69
C TYR A 95 -21.97 -12.91 6.11
N VAL A 96 -22.09 -13.43 7.32
CA VAL A 96 -21.33 -14.60 7.79
C VAL A 96 -22.34 -15.70 8.06
N LEU A 97 -22.23 -16.80 7.32
CA LEU A 97 -23.12 -17.95 7.40
C LEU A 97 -22.39 -19.06 8.16
N ILE A 98 -22.79 -19.30 9.41
CA ILE A 98 -22.16 -20.26 10.32
C ILE A 98 -23.05 -21.50 10.38
N GLY A 99 -22.59 -22.63 9.84
CA GLY A 99 -23.37 -23.88 9.88
C GLY A 99 -23.47 -24.42 11.31
N GLU A 100 -24.67 -24.78 11.76
CA GLU A 100 -24.87 -25.37 13.11
C GLU A 100 -24.49 -26.86 13.14
N LEU A 101 -24.66 -27.56 12.02
CA LEU A 101 -24.16 -28.90 11.76
C LEU A 101 -23.09 -28.86 10.66
N PRO A 102 -22.13 -29.79 10.66
CA PRO A 102 -21.24 -29.97 9.51
C PRO A 102 -22.01 -30.66 8.39
N TRP A 103 -21.56 -30.48 7.15
CA TRP A 103 -22.08 -31.23 6.01
C TRP A 103 -21.78 -32.73 6.12
N ASN A 104 -20.76 -33.12 6.91
CA ASN A 104 -20.45 -34.51 7.25
C ASN A 104 -19.91 -34.65 8.68
N GLY A 105 -20.18 -35.80 9.32
CA GLY A 105 -19.62 -36.14 10.64
C GLY A 105 -20.42 -35.59 11.83
N GLU A 106 -19.75 -35.45 12.97
CA GLU A 106 -20.35 -35.04 14.25
C GLU A 106 -20.26 -33.52 14.48
N SER A 107 -21.30 -32.92 15.08
CA SER A 107 -21.31 -31.50 15.44
C SER A 107 -20.36 -31.18 16.61
N ARG A 108 -20.04 -29.89 16.77
CA ARG A 108 -18.86 -29.36 17.45
C ARG A 108 -19.15 -28.05 18.16
N ASP A 109 -18.23 -27.64 19.03
CA ASP A 109 -18.32 -26.31 19.65
C ASP A 109 -17.88 -25.22 18.66
N LEU A 110 -18.84 -24.42 18.21
CA LEU A 110 -18.64 -23.29 17.30
C LEU A 110 -18.24 -21.99 18.05
N SER A 111 -18.05 -22.04 19.38
CA SER A 111 -17.75 -20.86 20.22
C SER A 111 -16.57 -20.03 19.71
N GLY A 112 -15.52 -20.67 19.18
CA GLY A 112 -14.37 -19.99 18.58
C GLY A 112 -14.73 -19.19 17.33
N THR A 113 -15.52 -19.77 16.42
CA THR A 113 -16.06 -19.10 15.22
C THR A 113 -16.94 -17.91 15.61
N PHE A 114 -17.89 -18.12 16.53
CA PHE A 114 -18.78 -17.04 17.00
C PHE A 114 -18.02 -15.92 17.73
N SER A 115 -17.00 -16.26 18.51
CA SER A 115 -16.17 -15.28 19.21
C SER A 115 -15.45 -14.38 18.20
N ILE A 116 -14.69 -14.95 17.27
CA ILE A 116 -13.92 -14.17 16.28
C ILE A 116 -14.81 -13.23 15.44
N VAL A 117 -16.00 -13.67 15.04
CA VAL A 117 -16.95 -12.80 14.32
C VAL A 117 -17.49 -11.69 15.23
N SER A 118 -17.80 -12.00 16.49
CA SER A 118 -18.30 -11.02 17.47
C SER A 118 -17.25 -9.98 17.83
N GLU A 119 -16.00 -10.40 17.99
CA GLU A 119 -14.85 -9.54 18.25
C GLU A 119 -14.54 -8.66 17.05
N PHE A 120 -14.47 -9.22 15.84
CA PHE A 120 -14.30 -8.43 14.63
C PHE A 120 -15.38 -7.35 14.48
N VAL A 121 -16.65 -7.67 14.76
CA VAL A 121 -17.75 -6.69 14.72
C VAL A 121 -17.61 -5.63 15.82
N ARG A 122 -17.21 -6.00 17.04
CA ARG A 122 -16.93 -5.07 18.14
C ARG A 122 -15.80 -4.10 17.75
N ASP A 123 -14.68 -4.63 17.30
CA ASP A 123 -13.47 -3.88 16.94
C ASP A 123 -13.77 -2.90 15.78
N MET A 124 -14.36 -3.39 14.68
CA MET A 124 -14.60 -2.58 13.47
C MET A 124 -15.80 -1.62 13.56
N THR A 125 -16.63 -1.70 14.61
CA THR A 125 -17.70 -0.72 14.89
C THR A 125 -17.40 0.20 16.07
N GLY A 126 -16.39 -0.12 16.90
CA GLY A 126 -16.06 0.61 18.12
C GLY A 126 -17.19 0.64 19.15
N TYR A 127 -18.11 -0.33 19.11
CA TYR A 127 -19.43 -0.23 19.76
C TYR A 127 -19.66 -1.33 20.80
N ASP A 128 -18.99 -1.22 21.95
CA ASP A 128 -19.32 -2.05 23.11
C ASP A 128 -20.65 -1.60 23.75
N LYS A 129 -21.70 -2.39 23.49
CA LYS A 129 -22.91 -2.43 24.29
C LYS A 129 -23.35 -3.86 24.51
N GLY A 130 -23.32 -4.29 25.77
CA GLY A 130 -23.78 -5.61 26.24
C GLY A 130 -25.29 -5.86 26.14
N ASP A 131 -25.98 -5.39 25.09
CA ASP A 131 -27.33 -5.84 24.71
C ASP A 131 -27.31 -6.89 23.58
N GLY A 132 -26.13 -7.16 23.00
CA GLY A 132 -25.89 -8.19 22.00
C GLY A 132 -26.54 -7.91 20.63
N LYS A 133 -27.00 -6.68 20.36
CA LYS A 133 -27.75 -6.37 19.12
C LYS A 133 -27.21 -5.14 18.41
N VAL A 134 -26.16 -5.37 17.61
CA VAL A 134 -25.49 -4.36 16.75
C VAL A 134 -26.41 -3.92 15.59
N ARG A 135 -27.45 -3.14 15.90
CA ARG A 135 -28.41 -2.62 14.94
C ARG A 135 -27.75 -1.63 13.98
N GLY A 136 -27.54 -2.07 12.74
CA GLY A 136 -26.92 -1.27 11.68
C GLY A 136 -25.48 -1.64 11.36
N SER A 137 -24.95 -2.74 11.91
CA SER A 137 -23.66 -3.29 11.49
C SER A 137 -23.63 -3.60 9.99
N LYS A 138 -22.47 -3.35 9.38
CA LYS A 138 -22.16 -3.77 8.01
C LYS A 138 -21.99 -5.29 7.89
N VAL A 139 -21.62 -5.99 8.96
CA VAL A 139 -21.78 -7.46 9.07
C VAL A 139 -23.22 -7.82 9.47
N THR A 140 -23.76 -8.92 8.96
CA THR A 140 -24.86 -9.70 9.55
C THR A 140 -24.35 -11.12 9.77
N VAL A 141 -24.63 -11.71 10.93
CA VAL A 141 -24.34 -13.14 11.19
C VAL A 141 -25.64 -13.91 11.08
N VAL A 142 -25.60 -15.09 10.45
CA VAL A 142 -26.70 -16.06 10.39
C VAL A 142 -26.15 -17.42 10.82
N SER A 143 -26.94 -18.12 11.62
CA SER A 143 -26.67 -19.46 12.13
C SER A 143 -27.90 -20.31 11.82
N GLU A 144 -27.74 -21.32 10.97
CA GLU A 144 -28.79 -22.26 10.57
C GLU A 144 -28.17 -23.64 10.26
N ASP A 145 -29.03 -24.65 10.16
CA ASP A 145 -28.70 -26.00 9.68
C ASP A 145 -28.95 -26.07 8.16
N TRP A 146 -27.87 -26.29 7.38
CA TRP A 146 -27.92 -26.43 5.93
C TRP A 146 -27.42 -27.83 5.54
N GLY A 147 -28.24 -28.62 4.85
CA GLY A 147 -27.92 -30.01 4.50
C GLY A 147 -26.85 -30.18 3.42
N SER A 148 -26.41 -29.07 2.81
CA SER A 148 -25.31 -29.02 1.85
C SER A 148 -24.65 -27.64 1.84
N GLU A 149 -23.42 -27.57 1.33
CA GLU A 149 -22.70 -26.32 1.08
C GLU A 149 -23.41 -25.55 -0.05
N THR A 150 -23.98 -26.30 -1.00
CA THR A 150 -24.86 -25.80 -2.06
C THR A 150 -26.08 -25.03 -1.50
N GLU A 151 -26.75 -25.56 -0.47
CA GLU A 151 -27.87 -24.88 0.21
C GLU A 151 -27.41 -23.60 0.93
N GLN A 152 -26.27 -23.62 1.62
CA GLN A 152 -25.72 -22.42 2.26
C GLN A 152 -25.34 -21.32 1.23
N ARG A 153 -24.73 -21.70 0.10
CA ARG A 153 -24.43 -20.79 -1.02
C ARG A 153 -25.71 -20.23 -1.66
N GLN A 154 -26.78 -21.02 -1.79
CA GLN A 154 -28.06 -20.51 -2.28
C GLN A 154 -28.79 -19.61 -1.27
N TYR A 155 -28.71 -19.91 0.04
CA TYR A 155 -29.29 -19.06 1.09
C TYR A 155 -28.71 -17.64 1.07
N CYS A 156 -27.40 -17.50 0.80
CA CYS A 156 -26.76 -16.20 0.54
C CYS A 156 -27.44 -15.40 -0.58
N ASN A 157 -27.77 -16.05 -1.71
CA ASN A 157 -28.48 -15.38 -2.82
C ASN A 157 -29.86 -14.88 -2.36
N GLU A 158 -30.58 -15.66 -1.54
CA GLU A 158 -31.89 -15.26 -1.02
C GLU A 158 -31.83 -14.11 0.00
N LEU A 159 -30.84 -14.09 0.91
CA LEU A 159 -30.61 -12.96 1.82
C LEU A 159 -30.46 -11.63 1.05
N VAL A 160 -29.69 -11.64 -0.03
CA VAL A 160 -29.43 -10.45 -0.84
C VAL A 160 -30.67 -10.03 -1.64
N LYS A 161 -31.49 -10.98 -2.10
CA LYS A 161 -32.81 -10.69 -2.73
C LYS A 161 -33.80 -10.07 -1.74
N MET A 162 -33.82 -10.54 -0.48
CA MET A 162 -34.80 -10.12 0.55
C MET A 162 -34.51 -8.74 1.18
N LYS A 163 -33.29 -8.22 1.00
CA LYS A 163 -32.83 -6.93 1.53
C LYS A 163 -33.75 -5.76 1.11
N PRO A 164 -34.38 -5.02 2.06
CA PRO A 164 -35.32 -3.95 1.72
C PRO A 164 -34.71 -2.85 0.84
N GLY A 165 -35.31 -2.64 -0.33
CA GLY A 165 -34.82 -1.66 -1.31
C GLY A 165 -33.70 -2.13 -2.22
N ALA A 166 -33.30 -3.41 -2.16
CA ALA A 166 -32.43 -4.03 -3.14
C ALA A 166 -33.05 -3.94 -4.55
N LYS A 167 -32.18 -3.81 -5.56
CA LYS A 167 -32.54 -3.66 -6.97
C LYS A 167 -31.69 -4.64 -7.79
N GLY A 168 -32.22 -5.05 -8.95
CA GLY A 168 -31.40 -5.77 -9.93
C GLY A 168 -30.14 -4.96 -10.26
N GLY A 169 -28.98 -5.62 -10.19
CA GLY A 169 -27.67 -4.96 -10.25
C GLY A 169 -26.85 -5.04 -8.96
N GLU A 170 -27.41 -5.53 -7.84
CA GLU A 170 -26.55 -6.00 -6.74
C GLU A 170 -25.70 -7.21 -7.19
N ARG A 171 -24.55 -7.38 -6.54
CA ARG A 171 -23.62 -8.50 -6.73
C ARG A 171 -23.27 -9.12 -5.38
N VAL A 172 -22.82 -10.37 -5.45
CA VAL A 172 -22.53 -11.21 -4.28
C VAL A 172 -21.17 -11.86 -4.48
N LEU A 173 -20.16 -11.40 -3.75
CA LEU A 173 -18.89 -12.09 -3.56
C LEU A 173 -19.14 -13.28 -2.62
N ILE A 174 -18.62 -14.44 -2.98
CA ILE A 174 -18.72 -15.69 -2.21
C ILE A 174 -17.29 -16.04 -1.77
N VAL A 175 -17.13 -16.36 -0.49
CA VAL A 175 -15.82 -16.62 0.13
C VAL A 175 -15.98 -17.73 1.16
N ASP A 176 -15.10 -18.71 1.17
CA ASP A 176 -15.10 -19.74 2.22
C ASP A 176 -14.28 -19.28 3.45
N GLY A 177 -14.51 -19.87 4.63
CA GLY A 177 -13.89 -19.44 5.90
C GLY A 177 -12.34 -19.50 5.94
N ASP A 178 -11.75 -20.22 4.99
CA ASP A 178 -10.31 -20.32 4.74
C ASP A 178 -9.90 -19.84 3.33
N GLU A 179 -10.73 -19.02 2.70
CA GLU A 179 -10.38 -18.18 1.57
C GLU A 179 -10.28 -16.71 1.99
N PHE A 180 -9.37 -15.97 1.35
CA PHE A 180 -9.33 -14.51 1.44
C PHE A 180 -8.75 -13.90 0.15
N TYR A 181 -8.78 -12.57 0.08
CA TYR A 181 -8.21 -11.77 -1.02
C TYR A 181 -7.41 -10.62 -0.41
N ASP A 182 -6.27 -10.23 -1.00
CA ASP A 182 -5.67 -8.93 -0.66
C ASP A 182 -6.66 -7.79 -0.96
N GLU A 183 -6.73 -6.75 -0.12
CA GLU A 183 -7.76 -5.71 -0.27
C GLU A 183 -7.57 -4.92 -1.58
N GLY A 184 -6.31 -4.71 -2.00
CA GLY A 184 -5.96 -4.07 -3.25
C GLY A 184 -6.27 -4.97 -4.46
N GLU A 185 -5.93 -6.26 -4.39
CA GLU A 185 -6.33 -7.28 -5.37
C GLU A 185 -7.85 -7.27 -5.56
N LEU A 186 -8.61 -7.35 -4.48
CA LEU A 186 -10.07 -7.36 -4.56
C LEU A 186 -10.64 -6.04 -5.11
N LYS A 187 -10.09 -4.87 -4.73
CA LYS A 187 -10.42 -3.56 -5.35
C LYS A 187 -10.15 -3.55 -6.85
N ARG A 188 -8.98 -4.05 -7.29
CA ARG A 188 -8.60 -4.11 -8.71
C ARG A 188 -9.52 -5.05 -9.49
N ILE A 189 -9.84 -6.22 -8.94
CA ILE A 189 -10.78 -7.18 -9.52
C ILE A 189 -12.16 -6.52 -9.71
N LEU A 190 -12.73 -5.93 -8.65
CA LEU A 190 -14.06 -5.31 -8.68
C LEU A 190 -14.12 -4.12 -9.66
N ASN A 191 -13.09 -3.25 -9.66
CA ASN A 191 -13.00 -2.14 -10.60
C ASN A 191 -12.89 -2.63 -12.06
N THR A 192 -12.11 -3.68 -12.33
CA THR A 192 -12.02 -4.29 -13.67
C THR A 192 -13.37 -4.83 -14.16
N VAL A 193 -14.21 -5.32 -13.27
CA VAL A 193 -15.57 -5.81 -13.61
C VAL A 193 -16.48 -4.64 -13.98
N GLU A 194 -16.43 -3.54 -13.22
CA GLU A 194 -17.18 -2.33 -13.56
C GLU A 194 -16.72 -1.70 -14.90
N THR A 195 -15.42 -1.74 -15.23
CA THR A 195 -14.92 -1.20 -16.51
C THR A 195 -15.16 -2.12 -17.70
N GLN A 196 -14.89 -3.43 -17.60
CA GLN A 196 -15.04 -4.36 -18.73
C GLN A 196 -16.50 -4.56 -19.15
N ALA A 197 -17.47 -4.38 -18.24
CA ALA A 197 -18.89 -4.32 -18.60
C ALA A 197 -19.23 -3.18 -19.59
N VAL A 198 -18.48 -2.07 -19.56
CA VAL A 198 -18.63 -0.94 -20.50
C VAL A 198 -17.99 -1.24 -21.86
N GLU A 199 -16.79 -1.84 -21.86
CA GLU A 199 -16.06 -2.16 -23.08
C GLU A 199 -16.73 -3.29 -23.88
N SER A 200 -17.10 -4.39 -23.21
CA SER A 200 -17.81 -5.52 -23.82
C SER A 200 -19.18 -5.12 -24.40
N TYR A 201 -19.92 -4.24 -23.71
CA TYR A 201 -21.17 -3.68 -24.24
C TYR A 201 -20.92 -2.90 -25.54
N THR A 202 -19.88 -2.06 -25.59
CA THR A 202 -19.54 -1.27 -26.78
C THR A 202 -19.23 -2.16 -27.98
N LEU A 203 -18.35 -3.16 -27.79
CA LEU A 203 -18.01 -4.15 -28.82
C LEU A 203 -19.21 -4.97 -29.29
N LEU A 204 -20.13 -5.32 -28.40
CA LEU A 204 -21.37 -6.04 -28.75
C LEU A 204 -22.32 -5.15 -29.57
N THR A 205 -22.48 -3.88 -29.21
CA THR A 205 -23.31 -2.94 -30.00
C THR A 205 -22.75 -2.69 -31.41
N ASP A 206 -21.43 -2.64 -31.57
CA ASP A 206 -20.78 -2.53 -32.88
C ASP A 206 -20.99 -3.81 -33.72
N LYS A 207 -20.82 -5.00 -33.13
CA LYS A 207 -21.10 -6.28 -33.82
C LYS A 207 -22.56 -6.38 -34.26
N ILE A 208 -23.52 -6.09 -33.38
CA ILE A 208 -24.96 -6.14 -33.71
C ILE A 208 -25.33 -5.13 -34.80
N SER A 209 -24.69 -3.95 -34.80
CA SER A 209 -24.87 -2.94 -35.85
C SER A 209 -24.32 -3.42 -37.21
N GLN A 210 -23.12 -4.01 -37.23
CA GLN A 210 -22.52 -4.58 -38.44
C GLN A 210 -23.33 -5.76 -39.00
N MET A 211 -23.83 -6.65 -38.13
CA MET A 211 -24.68 -7.78 -38.54
C MET A 211 -25.99 -7.30 -39.16
N HIS A 212 -26.66 -6.28 -38.60
CA HIS A 212 -27.87 -5.70 -39.19
C HIS A 212 -27.62 -5.04 -40.56
N VAL A 213 -26.54 -4.27 -40.70
CA VAL A 213 -26.16 -3.64 -41.98
C VAL A 213 -25.97 -4.70 -43.07
N ASN A 214 -25.34 -5.82 -42.74
CA ASN A 214 -25.12 -6.93 -43.68
C ASN A 214 -26.38 -7.75 -43.98
N ALA A 215 -27.30 -7.89 -43.02
CA ALA A 215 -28.47 -8.77 -43.15
C ALA A 215 -29.66 -8.17 -43.91
N TYR A 216 -29.93 -6.86 -43.75
CA TYR A 216 -31.18 -6.23 -44.26
C TYR A 216 -30.98 -5.12 -45.29
N GLY A 217 -29.75 -4.63 -45.48
CA GLY A 217 -29.45 -3.56 -46.42
C GLY A 217 -30.06 -2.18 -46.08
N PRO A 218 -29.76 -1.14 -46.87
CA PRO A 218 -29.97 0.26 -46.48
C PRO A 218 -31.41 0.79 -46.59
N HIS A 219 -32.43 -0.09 -46.67
CA HIS A 219 -33.80 0.30 -47.09
C HIS A 219 -34.96 -0.15 -46.19
N VAL A 220 -34.70 -0.85 -45.07
CA VAL A 220 -35.75 -1.24 -44.12
C VAL A 220 -35.78 -0.27 -42.93
N GLY A 221 -36.63 0.77 -43.01
CA GLY A 221 -36.78 1.81 -41.99
C GLY A 221 -37.53 1.38 -40.71
N GLY A 222 -37.12 0.27 -40.08
CA GLY A 222 -37.71 -0.22 -38.83
C GLY A 222 -37.15 0.49 -37.59
N HIS A 223 -38.01 1.16 -36.81
CA HIS A 223 -37.64 1.70 -35.51
C HIS A 223 -37.57 0.58 -34.45
N TYR A 224 -36.42 -0.05 -34.30
CA TYR A 224 -36.13 -0.98 -33.20
C TYR A 224 -35.58 -0.25 -31.98
N SER A 225 -36.31 -0.26 -30.87
CA SER A 225 -35.84 0.20 -29.57
C SER A 225 -35.05 -0.90 -28.87
N VAL A 226 -33.73 -0.95 -29.12
CA VAL A 226 -32.82 -1.78 -28.31
C VAL A 226 -32.81 -1.21 -26.89
N HIS A 227 -33.49 -1.87 -25.95
CA HIS A 227 -33.47 -1.49 -24.55
C HIS A 227 -32.12 -1.88 -23.93
N SER A 228 -31.22 -0.90 -23.87
CA SER A 228 -29.84 -1.04 -23.38
C SER A 228 -29.77 -1.24 -21.87
N SER A 229 -30.13 -2.43 -21.39
CA SER A 229 -29.58 -2.94 -20.15
C SER A 229 -28.11 -3.29 -20.40
N LEU A 230 -27.20 -2.60 -19.71
CA LEU A 230 -25.77 -2.80 -19.86
C LEU A 230 -25.39 -4.22 -19.41
N TYR A 231 -24.70 -4.95 -20.29
CA TYR A 231 -24.38 -6.35 -20.05
C TYR A 231 -23.23 -6.46 -19.04
N THR A 232 -23.61 -6.66 -17.77
CA THR A 232 -22.69 -7.06 -16.70
C THR A 232 -22.68 -8.58 -16.64
N PRO A 233 -21.51 -9.23 -16.48
CA PRO A 233 -21.44 -10.68 -16.41
C PRO A 233 -22.30 -11.20 -15.25
N ASN A 234 -23.01 -12.30 -15.49
CA ASN A 234 -23.81 -12.99 -14.49
C ASN A 234 -22.94 -13.62 -13.40
N PHE A 235 -21.70 -14.00 -13.73
CA PHE A 235 -20.74 -14.53 -12.76
C PHE A 235 -19.27 -14.18 -13.08
N LEU A 236 -18.42 -14.26 -12.06
CA LEU A 236 -16.97 -14.13 -12.17
C LEU A 236 -16.29 -15.41 -11.67
N ARG A 237 -15.38 -15.97 -12.46
CA ARG A 237 -14.38 -16.93 -11.99
C ARG A 237 -13.02 -16.26 -12.02
N GLY A 238 -12.16 -16.54 -11.05
CA GLY A 238 -10.81 -15.96 -11.00
C GLY A 238 -9.76 -16.90 -10.43
N THR A 239 -8.50 -16.49 -10.54
CA THR A 239 -7.35 -17.36 -10.23
C THR A 239 -7.18 -17.57 -8.73
N MET A 240 -6.85 -18.80 -8.32
CA MET A 240 -6.65 -19.19 -6.93
C MET A 240 -5.21 -19.65 -6.66
N LYS A 241 -4.58 -19.11 -5.61
CA LYS A 241 -3.38 -19.66 -4.96
C LYS A 241 -3.83 -20.54 -3.81
N THR A 242 -3.66 -21.85 -3.91
CA THR A 242 -3.89 -22.76 -2.76
C THR A 242 -2.57 -23.06 -2.06
N TYR A 243 -2.57 -22.96 -0.74
CA TYR A 243 -1.41 -23.23 0.13
C TYR A 243 -1.51 -24.65 0.70
N PHE A 244 -0.37 -25.33 0.83
CA PHE A 244 -0.31 -26.75 1.17
C PHE A 244 0.76 -27.05 2.22
N GLY A 245 0.35 -27.57 3.38
CA GLY A 245 1.21 -27.92 4.51
C GLY A 245 1.76 -26.72 5.31
N ASP A 246 2.13 -25.64 4.62
CA ASP A 246 2.62 -24.39 5.21
C ASP A 246 2.19 -23.15 4.37
N LEU A 247 2.54 -21.95 4.84
CA LEU A 247 2.18 -20.67 4.21
C LEU A 247 3.12 -20.22 3.07
N TYR A 248 4.16 -20.99 2.74
CA TYR A 248 5.11 -20.75 1.65
C TYR A 248 4.88 -21.69 0.46
N SER A 249 4.35 -22.88 0.71
CA SER A 249 4.23 -23.95 -0.27
C SER A 249 2.92 -23.85 -1.04
N VAL A 250 2.93 -23.02 -2.09
CA VAL A 250 1.77 -22.79 -2.97
C VAL A 250 1.72 -23.86 -4.06
N VAL A 251 0.54 -24.43 -4.30
CA VAL A 251 0.31 -25.38 -5.39
C VAL A 251 0.53 -24.66 -6.74
N ASP A 252 1.31 -25.25 -7.64
CA ASP A 252 1.65 -24.69 -8.97
C ASP A 252 1.07 -25.58 -10.10
N PRO A 253 -0.24 -25.49 -10.40
CA PRO A 253 -0.87 -26.26 -11.45
C PRO A 253 -0.92 -25.49 -12.78
N LEU A 254 -0.80 -26.23 -13.87
CA LEU A 254 -0.92 -25.70 -15.23
C LEU A 254 -2.09 -26.41 -15.94
N PRO A 255 -3.21 -25.74 -16.23
CA PRO A 255 -3.49 -24.32 -15.96
C PRO A 255 -3.73 -24.01 -14.46
N PRO A 256 -3.61 -22.73 -14.04
CA PRO A 256 -3.94 -22.30 -12.69
C PRO A 256 -5.38 -22.64 -12.29
N LEU A 257 -5.58 -22.92 -10.99
CA LEU A 257 -6.90 -23.19 -10.42
C LEU A 257 -7.79 -21.94 -10.50
N LYS A 258 -9.09 -22.18 -10.69
CA LYS A 258 -10.12 -21.15 -10.80
C LYS A 258 -11.23 -21.45 -9.82
N VAL A 259 -11.66 -20.45 -9.06
CA VAL A 259 -12.83 -20.54 -8.16
C VAL A 259 -13.84 -19.47 -8.53
N LEU A 260 -15.11 -19.72 -8.20
CA LEU A 260 -16.24 -18.82 -8.46
C LEU A 260 -16.21 -17.68 -7.43
N PHE A 261 -15.78 -16.49 -7.85
CA PHE A 261 -15.67 -15.33 -6.96
C PHE A 261 -17.04 -14.69 -6.68
N MET A 262 -17.82 -14.42 -7.73
CA MET A 262 -18.95 -13.49 -7.63
C MET A 262 -20.11 -13.88 -8.54
N VAL A 263 -21.34 -13.63 -8.09
CA VAL A 263 -22.58 -13.91 -8.84
C VAL A 263 -23.55 -12.73 -8.85
N ASP A 264 -24.40 -12.67 -9.87
CA ASP A 264 -25.67 -11.95 -9.89
C ASP A 264 -26.75 -12.86 -9.28
N PRO A 265 -27.22 -12.61 -8.04
CA PRO A 265 -28.16 -13.50 -7.36
C PRO A 265 -29.52 -13.53 -8.07
N TYR A 266 -29.83 -12.53 -8.89
CA TYR A 266 -31.07 -12.45 -9.68
C TYR A 266 -30.96 -13.10 -11.07
N ALA A 267 -29.78 -13.62 -11.45
CA ALA A 267 -29.59 -14.43 -12.65
C ALA A 267 -29.25 -15.89 -12.33
N CYS A 268 -28.44 -16.10 -11.28
CA CYS A 268 -27.82 -17.38 -10.99
C CYS A 268 -28.43 -18.09 -9.77
N THR A 269 -28.48 -19.42 -9.87
CA THR A 269 -28.84 -20.35 -8.80
C THR A 269 -27.72 -21.37 -8.65
N PHE A 270 -27.32 -21.71 -7.42
CA PHE A 270 -26.36 -22.78 -7.18
C PHE A 270 -26.99 -24.15 -7.46
N ILE A 271 -26.33 -24.95 -8.31
CA ILE A 271 -26.72 -26.34 -8.64
C ILE A 271 -25.75 -27.36 -8.02
N SER A 272 -24.53 -26.92 -7.74
CA SER A 272 -23.60 -27.51 -6.77
C SER A 272 -22.84 -26.36 -6.10
N HIS A 273 -21.99 -26.65 -5.13
CA HIS A 273 -21.17 -25.63 -4.47
C HIS A 273 -20.19 -24.90 -5.41
N ARG A 274 -19.82 -25.49 -6.56
CA ARG A 274 -18.92 -24.90 -7.58
C ARG A 274 -19.60 -24.51 -8.90
N GLU A 275 -20.85 -24.94 -9.09
CA GLU A 275 -21.57 -24.79 -10.35
C GLU A 275 -22.89 -24.05 -10.16
N ILE A 276 -23.21 -23.21 -11.12
CA ILE A 276 -24.35 -22.31 -11.11
C ILE A 276 -25.09 -22.42 -12.45
N ASP A 277 -26.42 -22.50 -12.39
CA ASP A 277 -27.28 -22.24 -13.54
C ASP A 277 -27.59 -20.73 -13.53
N CYS A 278 -27.12 -20.01 -14.56
CA CYS A 278 -27.35 -18.59 -14.74
C CYS A 278 -28.30 -18.35 -15.92
N HIS A 279 -29.57 -18.18 -15.63
CA HIS A 279 -30.60 -17.96 -16.65
C HIS A 279 -30.32 -16.69 -17.46
N GLU A 280 -30.52 -16.78 -18.78
CA GLU A 280 -30.33 -15.64 -19.68
C GLU A 280 -31.34 -14.53 -19.38
N LYS A 281 -30.85 -13.34 -19.02
CA LYS A 281 -31.65 -12.11 -18.95
C LYS A 281 -31.94 -11.58 -20.36
N ALA A 282 -32.79 -12.32 -21.07
CA ALA A 282 -33.32 -12.08 -22.42
C ALA A 282 -32.26 -12.05 -23.55
N VAL A 283 -31.92 -13.23 -24.09
CA VAL A 283 -31.43 -13.32 -25.47
C VAL A 283 -32.49 -12.78 -26.44
N VAL A 284 -32.05 -12.03 -27.44
CA VAL A 284 -32.88 -11.60 -28.57
C VAL A 284 -33.28 -12.84 -29.36
N THR A 285 -34.56 -13.22 -29.31
CA THR A 285 -35.10 -14.42 -29.98
C THR A 285 -35.24 -14.25 -31.49
N GLY A 286 -34.12 -14.00 -32.18
CA GLY A 286 -33.97 -14.18 -33.61
C GLY A 286 -33.67 -15.66 -33.89
N ALA A 287 -34.68 -16.42 -34.33
CA ALA A 287 -34.49 -17.83 -34.65
C ALA A 287 -33.50 -18.00 -35.81
N VAL A 288 -32.40 -18.70 -35.56
CA VAL A 288 -31.45 -19.15 -36.58
C VAL A 288 -31.67 -20.65 -36.76
N ASP A 289 -32.36 -21.04 -37.84
CA ASP A 289 -32.60 -22.44 -38.17
C ASP A 289 -31.29 -23.12 -38.62
N GLY A 290 -30.54 -23.68 -37.67
CA GLY A 290 -29.28 -24.39 -37.92
C GLY A 290 -28.74 -25.04 -36.65
N GLY A 291 -29.11 -26.31 -36.41
CA GLY A 291 -28.78 -27.02 -35.17
C GLY A 291 -27.36 -27.60 -35.13
N GLU A 292 -26.39 -26.79 -34.71
CA GLU A 292 -25.09 -27.25 -34.19
C GLU A 292 -24.92 -26.79 -32.73
N GLU A 293 -24.29 -27.61 -31.88
CA GLU A 293 -24.21 -27.37 -30.42
C GLU A 293 -23.09 -26.39 -30.04
N VAL A 294 -23.44 -25.11 -29.86
CA VAL A 294 -22.52 -24.03 -29.45
C VAL A 294 -22.36 -23.97 -27.91
N GLY A 295 -22.20 -25.13 -27.27
CA GLY A 295 -22.30 -25.27 -25.80
C GLY A 295 -21.22 -24.55 -24.97
N TRP A 296 -20.08 -24.19 -25.57
CA TRP A 296 -18.91 -23.66 -24.85
C TRP A 296 -18.61 -22.17 -25.11
N GLU A 297 -19.21 -21.54 -26.12
CA GLU A 297 -19.09 -20.07 -26.30
C GLU A 297 -20.11 -19.31 -25.44
N VAL A 298 -21.26 -19.91 -25.12
CA VAL A 298 -22.32 -19.30 -24.28
C VAL A 298 -21.85 -19.11 -22.82
N ASP A 299 -21.04 -20.03 -22.30
CA ASP A 299 -20.43 -19.93 -20.97
C ASP A 299 -19.49 -18.70 -20.85
N MET A 300 -18.79 -18.37 -21.93
CA MET A 300 -17.98 -17.13 -22.04
C MET A 300 -18.81 -15.88 -22.32
N ALA A 301 -20.05 -16.01 -22.78
CA ALA A 301 -20.96 -14.88 -22.94
C ALA A 301 -21.56 -14.46 -21.58
N LEU A 302 -21.92 -15.43 -20.73
CA LEU A 302 -22.57 -15.20 -19.44
C LEU A 302 -21.59 -14.87 -18.29
N GLY A 303 -20.37 -15.40 -18.33
CA GLY A 303 -19.36 -15.23 -17.27
C GLY A 303 -18.09 -14.50 -17.71
N MET A 304 -17.37 -13.92 -16.75
CA MET A 304 -16.07 -13.27 -16.99
C MET A 304 -14.95 -14.00 -16.22
N LEU A 305 -13.81 -14.19 -16.88
CA LEU A 305 -12.60 -14.73 -16.26
C LEU A 305 -11.68 -13.60 -15.78
N VAL A 306 -11.42 -13.55 -14.48
CA VAL A 306 -10.48 -12.64 -13.84
C VAL A 306 -9.07 -13.23 -13.91
N ASP A 307 -8.22 -12.59 -14.70
CA ASP A 307 -6.81 -12.98 -14.86
C ASP A 307 -5.97 -12.75 -13.59
N ALA A 308 -4.94 -13.59 -13.42
CA ALA A 308 -4.00 -13.58 -12.32
C ALA A 308 -3.19 -12.26 -12.17
N SER A 309 -3.18 -11.39 -13.18
CA SER A 309 -2.58 -10.05 -13.12
C SER A 309 -3.43 -9.01 -12.38
N PHE A 310 -4.72 -9.27 -12.12
CA PHE A 310 -5.57 -8.40 -11.30
C PHE A 310 -5.45 -8.75 -9.80
N GLY A 311 -5.48 -10.05 -9.50
CA GLY A 311 -5.33 -10.61 -8.16
C GLY A 311 -5.69 -12.09 -8.07
N TYR A 312 -5.67 -12.62 -6.84
CA TYR A 312 -5.90 -14.02 -6.52
C TYR A 312 -6.89 -14.18 -5.36
N CYS A 313 -7.64 -15.28 -5.37
CA CYS A 313 -8.12 -15.86 -4.11
C CYS A 313 -6.96 -16.64 -3.46
N HIS A 314 -6.73 -16.44 -2.17
CA HIS A 314 -5.75 -17.14 -1.37
C HIS A 314 -6.48 -18.18 -0.49
N HIS A 315 -6.34 -19.45 -0.84
CA HIS A 315 -7.08 -20.57 -0.24
C HIS A 315 -6.17 -21.41 0.67
N LEU A 316 -6.57 -21.57 1.93
CA LEU A 316 -5.72 -22.03 3.04
C LEU A 316 -6.12 -23.39 3.64
N SER A 317 -7.07 -24.14 3.04
CA SER A 317 -7.56 -25.45 3.55
C SER A 317 -6.47 -26.37 4.10
N TYR A 318 -5.32 -26.44 3.42
CA TYR A 318 -4.23 -27.36 3.73
C TYR A 318 -3.06 -26.72 4.48
N ALA A 319 -3.09 -25.42 4.79
CA ALA A 319 -2.04 -24.69 5.53
C ALA A 319 -2.30 -24.72 7.05
N ARG A 320 -2.55 -25.93 7.58
CA ARG A 320 -3.08 -26.19 8.92
C ARG A 320 -2.20 -27.17 9.71
N THR A 321 -2.38 -27.20 11.03
CA THR A 321 -1.89 -28.32 11.87
C THR A 321 -2.60 -29.62 11.50
N ILE A 322 -2.02 -30.77 11.87
CA ILE A 322 -2.60 -32.09 11.61
C ILE A 322 -4.00 -32.23 12.24
N ARG A 323 -4.18 -31.69 13.46
CA ARG A 323 -5.47 -31.68 14.19
C ARG A 323 -6.54 -30.85 13.45
N GLU A 324 -6.20 -29.62 13.06
CA GLU A 324 -7.09 -28.73 12.31
C GLU A 324 -7.42 -29.28 10.90
N LEU A 325 -6.44 -29.87 10.19
CA LEU A 325 -6.66 -30.47 8.88
C LEU A 325 -7.56 -31.71 8.97
N GLY A 326 -7.28 -32.62 9.91
CA GLY A 326 -8.13 -33.77 10.17
C GLY A 326 -9.56 -33.39 10.55
N ASN A 327 -9.76 -32.22 11.17
CA ASN A 327 -11.08 -31.66 11.42
C ASN A 327 -11.76 -31.19 10.12
N LYS A 328 -11.15 -30.29 9.33
CA LYS A 328 -11.68 -29.79 8.04
C LYS A 328 -12.03 -30.94 7.09
N LEU A 329 -11.18 -31.97 7.00
CA LEU A 329 -11.40 -33.15 6.15
C LEU A 329 -12.60 -34.00 6.57
N ARG A 330 -13.01 -33.97 7.84
CA ARG A 330 -14.22 -34.68 8.30
C ARG A 330 -15.50 -33.88 8.09
N SER A 331 -15.45 -32.55 8.11
CA SER A 331 -16.63 -31.69 8.10
C SER A 331 -17.06 -31.16 6.73
N PHE A 332 -16.12 -30.95 5.79
CA PHE A 332 -16.43 -30.37 4.46
C PHE A 332 -17.29 -31.29 3.57
N GLU A 333 -17.99 -30.71 2.58
CA GLU A 333 -19.00 -31.41 1.74
C GLU A 333 -18.44 -32.69 1.08
N HIS A 334 -17.19 -32.67 0.61
CA HIS A 334 -16.54 -33.80 -0.08
C HIS A 334 -15.81 -34.82 0.83
N SER A 335 -16.11 -34.90 2.13
CA SER A 335 -15.39 -35.85 3.03
C SER A 335 -15.44 -37.30 2.56
N GLY A 336 -16.56 -37.73 1.95
CA GLY A 336 -16.73 -39.06 1.36
C GLY A 336 -15.96 -39.32 0.04
N GLU A 337 -15.34 -38.29 -0.55
CA GLU A 337 -14.52 -38.40 -1.76
C GLU A 337 -13.01 -38.43 -1.47
N ILE A 338 -12.59 -38.25 -0.20
CA ILE A 338 -11.17 -38.31 0.14
C ILE A 338 -10.62 -39.70 -0.17
N LEU A 339 -9.51 -39.77 -0.90
CA LEU A 339 -8.79 -41.02 -1.11
C LEU A 339 -8.35 -41.64 0.21
N THR A 340 -8.59 -42.96 0.36
CA THR A 340 -8.15 -43.74 1.52
C THR A 340 -6.66 -43.52 1.79
N ASP A 341 -6.32 -43.36 3.06
CA ASP A 341 -4.97 -43.07 3.57
C ASP A 341 -4.32 -41.75 3.11
N TRP A 342 -5.02 -40.85 2.39
CA TRP A 342 -4.43 -39.61 1.82
C TRP A 342 -3.64 -38.76 2.82
N THR A 343 -4.11 -38.62 4.05
CA THR A 343 -3.42 -37.84 5.09
C THR A 343 -2.03 -38.42 5.38
N ASP A 344 -1.92 -39.73 5.52
CA ASP A 344 -0.66 -40.41 5.83
C ASP A 344 0.19 -40.68 4.58
N SER A 345 -0.45 -40.91 3.43
CA SER A 345 0.21 -41.27 2.18
C SER A 345 0.66 -40.09 1.34
N VAL A 346 0.02 -38.93 1.49
CA VAL A 346 0.28 -37.70 0.73
C VAL A 346 0.66 -36.55 1.66
N PHE A 347 -0.25 -36.10 2.55
CA PHE A 347 -0.01 -34.86 3.32
C PHE A 347 1.18 -34.97 4.27
N MET A 348 1.25 -36.03 5.09
CA MET A 348 2.34 -36.23 6.04
C MET A 348 3.68 -36.43 5.33
N LYS A 349 3.74 -37.30 4.31
CA LYS A 349 4.96 -37.54 3.53
C LYS A 349 5.41 -36.33 2.71
N TRP A 350 4.49 -35.45 2.29
CA TRP A 350 4.86 -34.21 1.60
C TRP A 350 5.68 -33.28 2.53
N ARG A 351 5.48 -33.34 3.85
CA ARG A 351 6.31 -32.62 4.83
C ARG A 351 7.72 -33.23 4.99
N GLU A 352 7.92 -34.47 4.55
CA GLU A 352 9.23 -35.15 4.48
C GLU A 352 9.90 -34.94 3.10
N ASP A 353 9.10 -34.97 2.02
CA ASP A 353 9.50 -34.81 0.62
C ASP A 353 8.51 -33.89 -0.14
N ASN A 354 8.84 -32.60 -0.21
CA ASN A 354 8.01 -31.61 -0.90
C ASN A 354 8.04 -31.72 -2.44
N THR A 355 8.76 -32.70 -3.00
CA THR A 355 8.71 -33.04 -4.44
C THR A 355 7.57 -33.99 -4.79
N LEU A 356 6.82 -34.47 -3.77
CA LEU A 356 5.59 -35.22 -3.93
C LEU A 356 4.59 -34.51 -4.84
N ARG A 357 3.79 -35.33 -5.52
CA ARG A 357 2.87 -34.92 -6.58
C ARG A 357 1.47 -35.41 -6.29
N ASP A 358 0.54 -34.89 -7.09
CA ASP A 358 -0.84 -35.35 -7.11
C ASP A 358 -1.50 -35.18 -5.72
N LEU A 359 -1.47 -33.93 -5.23
CA LEU A 359 -1.60 -33.60 -3.81
C LEU A 359 -3.06 -33.46 -3.32
N HIS A 360 -4.07 -33.31 -4.19
CA HIS A 360 -5.45 -33.06 -3.76
C HIS A 360 -6.13 -34.32 -3.18
N PRO A 361 -6.90 -34.24 -2.08
CA PRO A 361 -7.57 -35.40 -1.48
C PRO A 361 -8.59 -36.09 -2.39
N THR A 362 -9.30 -35.34 -3.24
CA THR A 362 -10.41 -35.87 -4.07
C THR A 362 -10.15 -35.83 -5.58
N SER A 363 -9.13 -35.09 -6.02
CA SER A 363 -8.84 -34.87 -7.45
C SER A 363 -7.33 -34.66 -7.68
N PRO A 364 -6.51 -35.70 -7.42
CA PRO A 364 -5.05 -35.55 -7.26
C PRO A 364 -4.39 -34.81 -8.44
N ALA A 365 -4.84 -35.13 -9.66
CA ALA A 365 -4.31 -34.59 -10.90
C ALA A 365 -4.44 -33.07 -11.07
N ALA A 366 -5.33 -32.41 -10.31
CA ALA A 366 -5.46 -30.95 -10.33
C ALA A 366 -4.36 -30.23 -9.52
N TYR A 367 -3.70 -30.91 -8.58
CA TYR A 367 -2.72 -30.32 -7.66
C TYR A 367 -1.36 -31.00 -7.86
N LYS A 368 -0.71 -30.74 -9.00
CA LYS A 368 0.43 -31.57 -9.45
C LYS A 368 1.70 -31.47 -8.62
N SER A 369 1.98 -30.33 -7.99
CA SER A 369 3.14 -30.11 -7.12
C SER A 369 3.03 -28.76 -6.40
N THR A 370 3.76 -28.60 -5.30
CA THR A 370 4.00 -27.31 -4.64
C THR A 370 5.23 -26.60 -5.21
N LYS A 371 5.22 -25.28 -5.11
CA LYS A 371 6.35 -24.38 -5.34
C LYS A 371 6.50 -23.44 -4.15
N ARG A 372 7.73 -23.26 -3.68
CA ARG A 372 8.03 -22.34 -2.59
C ARG A 372 7.88 -20.90 -3.07
N THR A 373 6.98 -20.15 -2.44
CA THR A 373 6.79 -18.71 -2.60
C THR A 373 7.73 -17.96 -1.66
N PRO A 374 8.51 -16.97 -2.14
CA PRO A 374 9.33 -16.12 -1.28
C PRO A 374 8.49 -15.38 -0.23
N TYR A 375 9.04 -15.16 0.96
CA TYR A 375 8.31 -14.48 2.04
C TYR A 375 7.77 -13.10 1.64
N ALA A 376 8.54 -12.34 0.86
CA ALA A 376 8.15 -11.02 0.35
C ALA A 376 6.97 -11.05 -0.65
N ASP A 377 6.67 -12.22 -1.23
CA ASP A 377 5.62 -12.41 -2.23
C ASP A 377 4.31 -12.96 -1.59
N LEU A 378 4.29 -13.18 -0.27
CA LEU A 378 3.08 -13.44 0.50
C LEU A 378 2.31 -12.13 0.79
N PRO A 379 0.96 -12.14 0.86
CA PRO A 379 0.16 -11.04 1.43
C PRO A 379 0.63 -10.63 2.82
N ALA A 380 0.39 -9.38 3.22
CA ALA A 380 0.92 -8.85 4.49
C ALA A 380 0.46 -9.67 5.69
N GLU A 381 -0.81 -10.02 5.72
CA GLU A 381 -1.47 -10.70 6.81
C GLU A 381 -1.04 -12.18 6.89
N LEU A 382 -0.58 -12.80 5.79
CA LEU A 382 0.09 -14.11 5.86
C LEU A 382 1.52 -14.01 6.41
N ARG A 383 2.20 -12.88 6.24
CA ARG A 383 3.48 -12.61 6.91
C ARG A 383 3.28 -12.37 8.41
N ASP A 384 2.18 -11.72 8.78
CA ASP A 384 1.82 -11.51 10.19
C ASP A 384 1.42 -12.84 10.86
N HIS A 385 0.59 -13.67 10.22
CA HIS A 385 0.29 -15.06 10.65
C HIS A 385 1.53 -15.98 10.78
N VAL A 386 2.62 -15.68 10.06
CA VAL A 386 3.92 -16.36 10.23
C VAL A 386 4.62 -15.90 11.52
N PHE A 387 4.64 -14.60 11.79
CA PHE A 387 5.31 -14.03 12.96
C PHE A 387 4.59 -14.38 14.27
N ASP A 388 3.26 -14.27 14.32
CA ASP A 388 2.43 -14.47 15.52
C ASP A 388 2.59 -15.85 16.16
N LYS A 389 3.15 -16.85 15.44
CA LYS A 389 3.34 -18.21 15.96
C LYS A 389 4.80 -18.65 16.16
N CYS A 390 5.79 -17.77 15.96
CA CYS A 390 7.21 -18.04 16.32
C CYS A 390 7.44 -17.78 17.83
N HIS A 391 6.68 -18.45 18.71
CA HIS A 391 6.69 -18.20 20.15
C HIS A 391 7.78 -18.98 20.93
N CYS A 392 8.49 -19.92 20.31
CA CYS A 392 9.53 -20.68 21.01
C CYS A 392 10.69 -19.78 21.45
N ALA A 393 11.38 -20.18 22.53
CA ALA A 393 12.48 -19.40 23.10
C ALA A 393 13.60 -19.16 22.08
N ASP A 394 13.87 -20.14 21.22
CA ASP A 394 14.91 -20.06 20.19
C ASP A 394 14.60 -19.03 19.07
N CYS A 395 13.32 -18.68 18.84
CA CYS A 395 12.98 -17.54 17.95
C CYS A 395 13.44 -16.20 18.56
N LYS A 396 13.46 -16.07 19.90
CA LYS A 396 13.63 -14.78 20.61
C LYS A 396 15.09 -14.33 20.72
N ASP A 397 16.05 -15.26 20.77
CA ASP A 397 17.49 -14.95 20.91
C ASP A 397 18.19 -14.46 19.62
N GLY A 398 17.41 -13.95 18.65
CA GLY A 398 17.94 -13.19 17.52
C GLY A 398 18.54 -14.07 16.42
N ALA A 399 17.75 -15.03 15.91
CA ALA A 399 18.05 -15.75 14.67
C ALA A 399 18.39 -14.76 13.55
N LYS A 400 19.68 -14.70 13.16
CA LYS A 400 20.17 -13.69 12.23
C LYS A 400 19.64 -13.96 10.82
N PHE A 401 19.08 -12.93 10.18
CA PHE A 401 18.86 -12.91 8.73
C PHE A 401 20.19 -13.14 7.99
N VAL A 402 20.39 -14.35 7.46
CA VAL A 402 21.57 -14.75 6.67
C VAL A 402 21.13 -15.56 5.44
N GLY A 403 20.49 -14.87 4.48
CA GLY A 403 20.06 -15.42 3.20
C GLY A 403 18.57 -15.76 3.12
N ASP A 404 18.13 -16.11 1.90
CA ASP A 404 16.73 -16.39 1.57
C ASP A 404 16.23 -17.78 2.04
N ASP A 405 17.07 -18.54 2.74
CA ASP A 405 16.81 -19.94 3.09
C ASP A 405 16.40 -20.10 4.56
N TRP A 406 15.12 -19.85 4.82
CA TRP A 406 14.50 -20.13 6.12
C TRP A 406 14.38 -21.65 6.27
N ASP A 407 15.18 -22.29 7.13
CA ASP A 407 15.12 -23.74 7.34
C ASP A 407 13.72 -24.12 7.85
N ALA A 408 13.09 -25.10 7.20
CA ALA A 408 11.69 -25.49 7.40
C ALA A 408 11.36 -25.90 8.85
N ARG A 409 12.40 -26.18 9.64
CA ARG A 409 12.33 -26.51 11.07
C ARG A 409 11.81 -25.35 11.95
N ALA A 410 11.96 -24.10 11.53
CA ALA A 410 11.56 -22.94 12.33
C ALA A 410 10.04 -22.87 12.64
N MET A 411 9.19 -23.49 11.80
CA MET A 411 7.74 -23.62 12.04
C MET A 411 7.32 -24.93 12.73
N ILE A 412 8.25 -25.82 13.10
CA ILE A 412 7.92 -27.08 13.80
C ILE A 412 7.61 -26.84 15.29
N CYS A 413 8.11 -25.75 15.89
CA CYS A 413 8.03 -25.46 17.32
C CYS A 413 6.63 -25.13 17.88
N GLY A 414 5.56 -25.49 17.17
CA GLY A 414 4.17 -25.49 17.64
C GLY A 414 3.41 -26.76 17.22
N ALA A 415 4.13 -27.85 16.92
CA ALA A 415 3.57 -29.12 16.45
C ALA A 415 3.93 -30.33 17.34
N GLU A 416 4.77 -30.15 18.36
CA GLU A 416 5.04 -31.17 19.38
C GLU A 416 4.06 -31.00 20.55
N GLU A 417 3.11 -31.92 20.63
CA GLU A 417 2.36 -32.38 21.82
C GLU A 417 1.92 -31.29 22.84
N GLU A 418 0.69 -30.79 22.67
CA GLU A 418 -0.15 -30.48 23.84
C GLU A 418 -0.38 -31.81 24.58
N ASP A 419 0.30 -31.99 25.72
CA ASP A 419 0.28 -33.21 26.53
C ASP A 419 -1.14 -33.53 27.02
N ASP A 420 -1.67 -34.67 26.57
CA ASP A 420 -3.06 -35.12 26.80
C ASP A 420 -3.25 -35.71 28.21
N SER A 421 -2.58 -35.13 29.21
CA SER A 421 -2.56 -35.56 30.62
C SER A 421 -3.74 -35.01 31.45
N PHE A 422 -4.77 -34.48 30.78
CA PHE A 422 -5.97 -33.92 31.40
C PHE A 422 -6.88 -35.01 32.00
N SER A 423 -6.53 -35.45 33.21
CA SER A 423 -7.26 -36.50 33.94
C SER A 423 -8.69 -36.05 34.31
N PRO A 424 -9.75 -36.72 33.81
CA PRO A 424 -11.13 -36.31 34.07
C PRO A 424 -11.55 -36.74 35.50
N GLY A 425 -11.37 -35.85 36.49
CA GLY A 425 -11.56 -36.24 37.89
C GLY A 425 -11.73 -35.16 38.96
N VAL A 426 -11.76 -33.86 38.64
CA VAL A 426 -12.10 -32.80 39.63
C VAL A 426 -12.91 -31.67 38.96
N ILE A 427 -14.21 -31.61 39.28
CA ILE A 427 -15.12 -30.43 39.39
C ILE A 427 -16.57 -30.97 39.32
N GLU A 428 -17.00 -31.60 40.41
CA GLU A 428 -18.42 -31.71 40.79
C GLU A 428 -18.52 -31.35 42.29
N GLY A 429 -19.55 -30.58 42.68
CA GLY A 429 -19.82 -30.29 44.10
C GLY A 429 -19.48 -28.89 44.64
N VAL A 430 -19.82 -27.80 43.93
CA VAL A 430 -19.83 -26.42 44.50
C VAL A 430 -21.06 -25.58 44.09
N TRP A 431 -22.20 -26.19 43.78
CA TRP A 431 -23.41 -25.46 43.35
C TRP A 431 -24.76 -25.89 43.96
N ASP A 432 -24.77 -26.80 44.93
CA ASP A 432 -25.96 -27.17 45.72
C ASP A 432 -25.76 -26.84 47.20
N ASP A 433 -26.07 -25.60 47.62
CA ASP A 433 -26.58 -25.30 48.98
C ASP A 433 -27.05 -23.83 49.10
N PHE A 434 -28.35 -23.56 48.88
CA PHE A 434 -28.98 -22.28 49.22
C PHE A 434 -30.44 -22.46 49.68
N VAL A 435 -30.61 -22.89 50.93
CA VAL A 435 -31.90 -22.85 51.65
C VAL A 435 -31.73 -21.98 52.91
N HIS A 436 -32.50 -20.90 53.01
CA HIS A 436 -32.51 -20.04 54.20
C HIS A 436 -33.00 -20.79 55.45
N PRO A 437 -32.44 -20.45 56.63
CA PRO A 437 -33.21 -19.55 57.49
C PRO A 437 -32.40 -18.40 58.11
N SER A 438 -33.12 -17.45 58.69
CA SER A 438 -32.62 -16.18 59.24
C SER A 438 -31.91 -16.29 60.60
N ASN A 439 -30.76 -15.63 60.75
CA ASN A 439 -30.44 -14.72 61.86
C ASN A 439 -29.12 -13.99 61.55
N SER A 440 -29.07 -12.66 61.71
CA SER A 440 -28.02 -11.82 61.10
C SER A 440 -26.73 -11.69 61.94
N PRO A 441 -25.55 -12.07 61.41
CA PRO A 441 -24.26 -11.51 61.78
C PRO A 441 -24.01 -10.18 61.02
N PRO A 442 -22.90 -9.46 61.27
CA PRO A 442 -22.42 -8.44 60.34
C PRO A 442 -22.12 -9.03 58.95
N PRO A 443 -22.17 -8.22 57.86
CA PRO A 443 -21.93 -8.71 56.51
C PRO A 443 -20.52 -9.31 56.37
N PRO A 444 -20.37 -10.54 55.84
CA PRO A 444 -19.06 -11.11 55.62
C PRO A 444 -18.31 -10.30 54.55
N THR A 445 -17.08 -9.92 54.86
CA THR A 445 -16.07 -9.64 53.84
C THR A 445 -15.68 -10.95 53.18
N PHE A 446 -15.60 -10.96 51.85
CA PHE A 446 -15.04 -12.08 51.10
C PHE A 446 -13.80 -11.62 50.36
N THR A 447 -12.83 -12.52 50.25
CA THR A 447 -11.56 -12.27 49.56
C THR A 447 -11.47 -13.28 48.43
N ALA A 448 -11.52 -12.78 47.20
CA ALA A 448 -11.43 -13.61 46.00
C ALA A 448 -10.01 -13.57 45.45
N LYS A 449 -9.39 -14.74 45.33
CA LYS A 449 -8.12 -14.93 44.61
C LYS A 449 -8.42 -15.49 43.23
N LEU A 450 -7.83 -14.89 42.20
CA LEU A 450 -7.90 -15.39 40.82
C LEU A 450 -6.47 -15.50 40.26
N PRO A 451 -6.07 -16.67 39.73
CA PRO A 451 -4.90 -16.78 38.87
C PRO A 451 -5.22 -16.16 37.51
N ILE A 452 -4.34 -15.31 36.99
CA ILE A 452 -4.59 -14.59 35.72
C ILE A 452 -3.79 -15.18 34.54
N THR A 453 -2.64 -15.81 34.79
CA THR A 453 -1.78 -16.39 33.74
C THR A 453 -1.22 -17.77 34.15
N THR A 454 -0.59 -18.44 33.18
CA THR A 454 0.20 -19.68 33.37
C THR A 454 1.30 -19.56 34.42
N ASP A 455 1.75 -18.34 34.71
CA ASP A 455 2.97 -18.06 35.47
C ASP A 455 2.69 -17.92 37.00
N GLY A 456 1.46 -18.25 37.44
CA GLY A 456 1.11 -18.37 38.85
C GLY A 456 0.85 -17.06 39.58
N MET A 457 0.61 -15.96 38.85
CA MET A 457 0.31 -14.66 39.46
C MET A 457 -1.16 -14.60 39.94
N GLU A 458 -1.35 -14.63 41.26
CA GLU A 458 -2.66 -14.42 41.90
C GLU A 458 -2.94 -12.93 42.12
N VAL A 459 -4.14 -12.47 41.74
CA VAL A 459 -4.68 -11.18 42.18
C VAL A 459 -5.75 -11.41 43.24
N GLU A 460 -5.60 -10.74 44.38
CA GLU A 460 -6.45 -10.88 45.57
C GLU A 460 -7.32 -9.63 45.76
N ILE A 461 -8.65 -9.80 45.74
CA ILE A 461 -9.62 -8.70 45.78
C ILE A 461 -10.59 -8.88 46.94
N GLU A 462 -10.60 -7.92 47.86
CA GLU A 462 -11.57 -7.83 48.96
C GLU A 462 -12.86 -7.14 48.53
N GLY A 463 -13.99 -7.78 48.86
CA GLY A 463 -15.34 -7.27 48.65
C GLY A 463 -16.20 -7.38 49.90
N THR A 464 -17.15 -6.46 50.05
CA THR A 464 -18.21 -6.57 51.07
C THR A 464 -19.48 -7.19 50.50
N SER A 465 -20.26 -7.92 51.30
CA SER A 465 -21.56 -8.46 50.84
C SER A 465 -22.63 -7.39 50.51
N THR A 466 -22.27 -6.10 50.60
CA THR A 466 -23.08 -4.94 50.20
C THR A 466 -22.63 -4.30 48.89
N GLU A 467 -21.48 -4.65 48.34
CA GLU A 467 -21.09 -4.22 46.99
C GLU A 467 -21.93 -4.99 45.95
N SER A 468 -22.52 -4.26 45.00
CA SER A 468 -23.27 -4.90 43.93
C SER A 468 -22.35 -5.73 43.04
N ARG A 469 -22.88 -6.80 42.42
CA ARG A 469 -22.14 -7.66 41.49
C ARG A 469 -21.41 -6.86 40.40
N HIS A 470 -22.01 -5.77 39.92
CA HIS A 470 -21.40 -4.83 38.98
C HIS A 470 -20.23 -4.02 39.59
N GLY A 471 -20.29 -3.64 40.87
CA GLY A 471 -19.19 -2.97 41.56
C GLY A 471 -17.96 -3.86 41.72
N VAL A 472 -18.18 -5.13 42.10
CA VAL A 472 -17.10 -6.14 42.20
C VAL A 472 -16.50 -6.42 40.83
N ILE A 473 -17.31 -6.68 39.79
CA ILE A 473 -16.83 -6.87 38.42
C ILE A 473 -16.06 -5.64 37.90
N ARG A 474 -16.51 -4.42 38.24
CA ARG A 474 -15.82 -3.19 37.83
C ARG A 474 -14.45 -3.03 38.51
N LYS A 475 -14.34 -3.33 39.81
CA LYS A 475 -13.04 -3.44 40.50
C LYS A 475 -12.15 -4.45 39.77
N LEU A 476 -12.67 -5.66 39.54
CA LEU A 476 -11.97 -6.75 38.86
C LEU A 476 -11.39 -6.26 37.51
N MET A 477 -12.24 -5.77 36.61
CA MET A 477 -11.82 -5.28 35.30
C MET A 477 -10.85 -4.10 35.40
N THR A 478 -11.05 -3.14 36.31
CA THR A 478 -10.10 -2.02 36.46
C THR A 478 -8.72 -2.48 36.94
N THR A 479 -8.65 -3.47 37.83
CA THR A 479 -7.37 -4.04 38.29
C THR A 479 -6.71 -4.91 37.22
N VAL A 480 -7.45 -5.81 36.57
CA VAL A 480 -6.96 -6.70 35.51
C VAL A 480 -6.42 -5.89 34.33
N ILE A 481 -7.21 -4.95 33.79
CA ILE A 481 -6.80 -4.05 32.71
C ILE A 481 -5.56 -3.23 33.11
N SER A 482 -5.40 -2.86 34.38
CA SER A 482 -4.22 -2.10 34.84
C SER A 482 -2.91 -2.91 34.91
N GLU A 483 -2.97 -4.25 34.87
CA GLU A 483 -1.80 -5.13 34.83
C GLU A 483 -1.58 -5.73 33.42
N GLU A 484 -2.64 -6.04 32.67
CA GLU A 484 -2.57 -6.43 31.24
C GLU A 484 -1.90 -5.33 30.40
N ILE A 485 -2.26 -4.05 30.62
CA ILE A 485 -1.64 -2.88 29.97
C ILE A 485 -0.12 -2.77 30.23
N LYS A 486 0.44 -3.49 31.20
CA LYS A 486 1.89 -3.53 31.47
C LYS A 486 2.61 -4.71 30.82
N THR A 487 1.90 -5.71 30.29
CA THR A 487 2.47 -7.04 30.02
C THR A 487 2.38 -7.50 28.56
N GLU A 488 1.47 -6.95 27.74
CA GLU A 488 1.37 -7.31 26.32
C GLU A 488 1.58 -6.12 25.37
N HIS A 489 2.74 -6.07 24.69
CA HIS A 489 2.84 -5.86 23.24
C HIS A 489 4.31 -5.94 22.75
N LEU A 490 4.56 -6.83 21.80
CA LEU A 490 5.75 -6.92 20.94
C LEU A 490 5.24 -7.20 19.50
N SER A 491 5.87 -6.80 18.41
CA SER A 491 7.19 -6.14 18.25
C SER A 491 7.21 -5.10 17.11
N TYR A 492 6.72 -3.89 17.36
CA TYR A 492 7.21 -2.66 16.71
C TYR A 492 7.77 -1.75 17.81
N LEU A 493 8.88 -1.04 17.54
CA LEU A 493 9.64 -0.34 18.58
C LEU A 493 8.82 0.78 19.25
N ASP A 494 8.48 0.56 20.51
CA ASP A 494 7.64 1.43 21.32
C ASP A 494 8.22 2.86 21.48
N PRO A 495 7.42 3.92 21.24
CA PRO A 495 7.81 5.30 21.56
C PRO A 495 7.92 5.63 23.06
N ALA A 496 7.36 4.84 23.98
CA ALA A 496 7.33 5.14 25.41
C ALA A 496 8.60 4.72 26.18
N GLU A 497 9.23 3.59 25.86
CA GLU A 497 10.48 3.05 26.42
C GLU A 497 11.74 3.84 26.02
N TRP A 498 11.75 5.15 26.31
CA TRP A 498 12.97 5.93 26.46
C TRP A 498 13.10 6.41 27.90
N LEU A 499 13.98 5.75 28.65
CA LEU A 499 14.63 6.13 29.91
C LEU A 499 13.87 7.13 30.80
N GLU A 500 13.32 6.63 31.91
CA GLU A 500 12.93 7.48 33.03
C GLU A 500 14.13 7.94 33.88
N ASP A 501 13.88 9.06 34.56
CA ASP A 501 14.62 9.66 35.67
C ASP A 501 16.06 10.22 35.50
N GLN A 502 16.17 11.47 35.97
CA GLN A 502 17.35 12.29 36.25
C GLN A 502 18.25 12.66 35.05
N TYR A 503 18.07 13.89 34.56
CA TYR A 503 18.89 14.48 33.50
C TYR A 503 19.33 15.90 33.87
N ASP A 504 20.60 16.08 34.27
CA ASP A 504 21.21 17.40 34.36
C ASP A 504 21.53 17.88 32.92
N PRO A 505 21.02 19.05 32.48
CA PRO A 505 21.31 19.60 31.15
C PRO A 505 22.80 19.97 30.94
N CYS A 506 23.64 19.96 31.98
CA CYS A 506 25.09 20.15 31.90
C CYS A 506 25.89 18.84 31.75
N GLU A 507 25.39 17.71 32.27
CA GLU A 507 26.06 16.40 32.17
C GLU A 507 25.56 15.57 30.97
N GLY A 508 24.34 15.83 30.51
CA GLY A 508 23.69 15.10 29.41
C GLY A 508 24.40 15.21 28.06
N ARG A 509 24.61 14.06 27.38
CA ARG A 509 25.07 14.05 25.98
C ARG A 509 23.99 14.61 25.05
N MET A 510 24.41 15.43 24.09
CA MET A 510 23.48 16.03 23.14
C MET A 510 23.07 14.99 22.10
N LYS A 511 21.76 14.69 22.01
CA LYS A 511 21.20 13.79 21.00
C LYS A 511 20.63 14.57 19.81
N ILE A 512 20.75 14.00 18.61
CA ILE A 512 20.01 14.44 17.41
C ILE A 512 19.10 13.30 16.95
N VAL A 513 17.84 13.60 16.64
CA VAL A 513 16.88 12.64 16.09
C VAL A 513 16.42 13.11 14.72
N VAL A 514 16.69 12.31 13.69
CA VAL A 514 16.12 12.50 12.36
C VAL A 514 14.76 11.80 12.33
N VAL A 515 13.68 12.57 12.36
CA VAL A 515 12.30 12.07 12.43
C VAL A 515 11.67 12.07 11.03
N ILE A 516 11.20 10.92 10.59
CA ILE A 516 10.36 10.78 9.41
C ILE A 516 8.91 10.83 9.88
N VAL A 517 8.17 11.88 9.52
CA VAL A 517 6.72 11.92 9.72
C VAL A 517 6.03 11.26 8.53
N CYS A 518 5.02 10.46 8.82
CA CYS A 518 4.23 9.67 7.88
C CYS A 518 2.74 10.09 7.95
N GLU A 519 1.91 9.53 7.07
CA GLU A 519 0.45 9.69 7.06
C GLU A 519 -0.24 8.37 7.44
N GLY A 520 -0.15 7.99 8.72
CA GLY A 520 -0.68 6.74 9.23
C GLY A 520 0.32 5.55 9.20
N GLU A 521 -0.10 4.42 9.78
CA GLU A 521 0.76 3.24 9.95
C GLU A 521 1.04 2.53 8.61
N HIS A 522 0.11 2.66 7.67
CA HIS A 522 0.19 2.11 6.31
C HIS A 522 0.68 3.14 5.28
N ASP A 523 1.49 4.13 5.67
CA ASP A 523 2.09 5.07 4.71
C ASP A 523 3.25 4.44 3.92
N HIS A 524 2.85 3.59 2.97
CA HIS A 524 3.74 2.99 1.99
C HIS A 524 4.37 4.02 1.04
N SER A 525 3.90 5.27 1.00
CA SER A 525 4.36 6.27 0.04
C SER A 525 5.53 7.12 0.55
N THR A 526 5.45 7.61 1.78
CA THR A 526 6.43 8.55 2.36
C THR A 526 7.59 7.80 2.99
N LEU A 527 7.29 6.79 3.81
CA LEU A 527 8.28 6.10 4.62
C LEU A 527 9.40 5.46 3.76
N PRO A 528 9.13 4.76 2.64
CA PRO A 528 10.20 4.17 1.84
C PRO A 528 11.07 5.19 1.10
N ILE A 529 10.57 6.40 0.82
CA ILE A 529 11.35 7.49 0.19
C ILE A 529 12.26 8.17 1.23
N PHE A 530 11.70 8.49 2.40
CA PHE A 530 12.44 9.24 3.43
C PHE A 530 13.33 8.34 4.31
N LYS A 531 13.10 7.03 4.42
CA LYS A 531 13.96 6.12 5.21
C LYS A 531 15.41 6.05 4.68
N PRO A 532 15.69 5.93 3.38
CA PRO A 532 17.04 6.08 2.84
C PRO A 532 17.65 7.46 3.09
N ILE A 533 16.90 8.53 2.86
CA ILE A 533 17.36 9.93 3.00
C ILE A 533 17.69 10.24 4.47
N ALA A 534 16.83 9.89 5.42
CA ALA A 534 17.08 10.05 6.85
C ALA A 534 18.30 9.25 7.31
N SER A 535 18.52 8.05 6.74
CA SER A 535 19.66 7.19 7.08
C SER A 535 21.00 7.78 6.62
N THR A 536 21.07 8.32 5.40
CA THR A 536 22.28 8.98 4.88
C THR A 536 22.50 10.33 5.56
N LEU A 537 21.45 11.10 5.82
CA LEU A 537 21.48 12.35 6.58
C LEU A 537 22.01 12.13 8.01
N ALA A 538 21.52 11.09 8.70
CA ALA A 538 22.02 10.70 10.01
C ALA A 538 23.49 10.23 9.97
N SER A 539 23.92 9.55 8.90
CA SER A 539 25.35 9.23 8.73
C SER A 539 26.21 10.48 8.55
N GLY A 540 25.74 11.45 7.76
CA GLY A 540 26.38 12.76 7.59
C GLY A 540 26.52 13.52 8.91
N LEU A 541 25.44 13.59 9.71
CA LEU A 541 25.44 14.17 11.05
C LEU A 541 26.46 13.48 11.97
N ARG A 542 26.49 12.15 12.03
CA ARG A 542 27.50 11.39 12.81
C ARG A 542 28.92 11.72 12.35
N SER A 543 29.16 11.81 11.04
CA SER A 543 30.49 12.11 10.49
C SER A 543 30.94 13.53 10.83
N LEU A 544 30.05 14.52 10.72
CA LEU A 544 30.29 15.92 11.11
C LEU A 544 30.61 16.02 12.61
N LEU A 545 29.76 15.48 13.49
CA LEU A 545 29.92 15.55 14.95
C LEU A 545 31.20 14.85 15.42
N ARG A 546 31.50 13.66 14.88
CA ARG A 546 32.76 12.94 15.13
C ARG A 546 33.99 13.75 14.70
N THR A 547 33.91 14.46 13.57
CA THR A 547 35.02 15.29 13.06
C THR A 547 35.24 16.53 13.92
N LYS A 548 34.15 17.17 14.39
CA LYS A 548 34.21 18.44 15.15
C LYS A 548 34.35 18.26 16.66
N SER A 549 34.03 17.10 17.24
CA SER A 549 34.13 16.83 18.69
C SER A 549 34.23 15.32 19.03
N PRO A 550 35.31 14.63 18.62
CA PRO A 550 35.44 13.16 18.72
C PRO A 550 35.45 12.59 20.15
N SER A 551 35.75 13.42 21.16
CA SER A 551 35.73 13.00 22.57
C SER A 551 34.37 13.19 23.26
N THR A 552 33.41 13.86 22.60
CA THR A 552 32.14 14.28 23.21
C THR A 552 30.93 13.62 22.55
N PHE A 553 30.98 13.35 21.24
CA PHE A 553 29.90 12.67 20.51
C PHE A 553 30.26 11.22 20.17
N GLN A 554 29.35 10.31 20.49
CA GLN A 554 29.36 8.92 20.04
C GLN A 554 28.47 8.75 18.80
N PRO A 555 28.71 7.73 17.93
CA PRO A 555 27.83 7.43 16.81
C PRO A 555 26.38 7.11 17.22
N SER A 556 26.18 6.68 18.48
CA SER A 556 24.89 6.45 19.12
C SER A 556 24.07 7.72 19.35
N ASP A 557 24.69 8.90 19.34
CA ASP A 557 24.03 10.15 19.74
C ASP A 557 23.21 10.76 18.59
N VAL A 558 23.21 10.14 17.40
CA VAL A 558 22.31 10.46 16.29
C VAL A 558 21.42 9.23 16.00
N HIS A 559 20.11 9.43 16.06
CA HIS A 559 19.11 8.41 15.78
C HIS A 559 18.31 8.74 14.50
N VAL A 560 17.74 7.72 13.86
CA VAL A 560 16.63 7.86 12.90
C VAL A 560 15.39 7.29 13.58
N ALA A 561 14.27 7.99 13.52
CA ALA A 561 13.00 7.56 14.07
C ALA A 561 11.87 7.76 13.05
N THR A 562 10.85 6.93 13.15
CA THR A 562 9.61 7.03 12.35
C THR A 562 8.48 7.47 13.26
N CYS A 563 7.65 8.40 12.78
CA CYS A 563 6.50 8.91 13.49
C CYS A 563 5.27 8.84 12.58
N VAL A 564 4.31 8.00 12.97
CA VAL A 564 3.03 7.78 12.28
C VAL A 564 2.13 9.02 12.30
N ASP A 565 2.16 9.77 13.40
CA ASP A 565 1.43 11.01 13.62
C ASP A 565 2.08 11.78 14.78
N LEU A 566 2.48 13.05 14.55
CA LEU A 566 3.12 13.88 15.58
C LEU A 566 2.25 14.08 16.83
N ARG A 567 0.92 13.91 16.73
CA ARG A 567 -0.01 14.05 17.86
C ARG A 567 0.18 12.97 18.92
N PHE A 568 0.76 11.82 18.54
CA PHE A 568 1.00 10.69 19.44
C PHE A 568 2.49 10.52 19.79
N CYS A 569 3.40 10.88 18.89
CA CYS A 569 4.84 10.78 19.10
C CYS A 569 5.33 11.72 20.23
N ARG A 570 6.11 11.19 21.18
CA ARG A 570 6.73 11.95 22.27
C ARG A 570 8.25 11.97 22.13
N ILE A 571 8.85 13.15 22.15
CA ILE A 571 10.31 13.31 22.15
C ILE A 571 10.75 13.65 23.58
N LYS A 572 11.18 12.62 24.32
CA LYS A 572 11.80 12.75 25.64
C LYS A 572 13.24 13.27 25.52
N SER A 573 13.74 13.95 26.56
CA SER A 573 15.09 14.55 26.64
C SER A 573 15.32 15.78 25.70
N PRO A 574 16.22 16.73 26.03
CA PRO A 574 16.57 17.85 25.14
C PRO A 574 17.37 17.39 23.90
N ALA A 575 16.70 16.80 22.92
CA ALA A 575 17.25 16.50 21.60
C ALA A 575 17.13 17.70 20.63
N PHE A 576 18.00 17.72 19.62
CA PHE A 576 17.75 18.44 18.37
C PHE A 576 17.02 17.52 17.38
N VAL A 577 16.10 18.08 16.61
CA VAL A 577 15.24 17.34 15.68
C VAL A 577 15.50 17.79 14.26
N VAL A 578 15.62 16.85 13.32
CA VAL A 578 15.55 17.13 11.89
C VAL A 578 14.35 16.37 11.34
N LEU A 579 13.35 17.09 10.84
CA LEU A 579 12.05 16.53 10.52
C LEU A 579 11.83 16.47 9.00
N LEU A 580 11.55 15.27 8.50
CA LEU A 580 11.15 14.98 7.12
C LEU A 580 9.62 14.72 7.12
N GLY A 581 8.93 15.02 6.01
CA GLY A 581 7.46 14.95 5.95
C GLY A 581 6.75 16.21 6.42
N ALA A 582 7.33 17.39 6.17
CA ALA A 582 6.75 18.69 6.53
C ALA A 582 5.33 18.90 5.97
N HIS A 583 5.03 18.36 4.78
CA HIS A 583 3.70 18.45 4.17
C HIS A 583 2.61 17.68 4.94
N HIS A 584 2.96 16.65 5.72
CA HIS A 584 2.00 15.95 6.59
C HIS A 584 1.65 16.81 7.80
N LEU A 585 2.63 17.51 8.36
CA LEU A 585 2.39 18.49 9.42
C LEU A 585 1.40 19.57 8.99
N ALA A 586 1.50 20.05 7.74
CA ALA A 586 0.63 21.09 7.21
C ALA A 586 -0.85 20.67 7.14
N ARG A 587 -1.14 19.36 7.09
CA ARG A 587 -2.50 18.78 7.07
C ARG A 587 -3.08 18.59 8.47
N TYR A 588 -2.26 18.29 9.47
CA TYR A 588 -2.71 18.07 10.84
C TYR A 588 -3.00 19.39 11.55
N LYS A 589 -4.29 19.75 11.62
CA LYS A 589 -4.79 20.94 12.31
C LYS A 589 -5.48 20.62 13.64
N ASP A 590 -5.55 21.61 14.51
CA ASP A 590 -6.28 21.57 15.78
C ASP A 590 -7.76 21.97 15.61
N GLY A 591 -8.50 22.05 16.73
CA GLY A 591 -9.90 22.47 16.73
C GLY A 591 -10.16 23.94 16.35
N ASN A 592 -9.11 24.72 16.08
CA ASN A 592 -9.16 26.13 15.69
C ASN A 592 -8.68 26.36 14.24
N ASP A 593 -8.50 25.29 13.45
CA ASP A 593 -7.93 25.31 12.09
C ASP A 593 -6.45 25.74 12.01
N VAL A 594 -5.73 25.71 13.15
CA VAL A 594 -4.28 26.00 13.23
C VAL A 594 -3.48 24.70 13.15
N VAL A 595 -2.35 24.70 12.43
CA VAL A 595 -1.44 23.53 12.37
C VAL A 595 -1.05 23.07 13.78
N ALA A 596 -1.29 21.79 14.10
CA ALA A 596 -1.20 21.26 15.46
C ALA A 596 0.21 21.33 16.06
N SER A 597 1.26 21.15 15.23
CA SER A 597 2.67 21.29 15.65
C SER A 597 3.09 22.75 15.90
N VAL A 598 2.42 23.70 15.25
CA VAL A 598 2.59 25.15 15.45
C VAL A 598 1.85 25.59 16.72
N ALA A 599 0.61 25.14 16.90
CA ALA A 599 -0.22 25.43 18.07
C ALA A 599 0.37 24.89 19.39
N SER A 600 1.03 23.73 19.34
CA SER A 600 1.69 23.09 20.50
C SER A 600 3.16 23.49 20.69
N ASP A 601 3.79 24.12 19.69
CA ASP A 601 5.25 24.32 19.61
C ASP A 601 6.00 23.00 19.88
N PHE A 602 5.60 21.94 19.16
CA PHE A 602 6.15 20.59 19.27
C PHE A 602 6.38 19.95 17.88
N PRO A 603 7.61 19.47 17.58
CA PRO A 603 8.82 19.61 18.38
C PRO A 603 9.27 21.07 18.52
N LYS A 604 10.10 21.37 19.53
CA LYS A 604 10.41 22.76 19.91
C LYS A 604 11.09 23.53 18.77
N ARG A 605 10.52 24.68 18.39
CA ARG A 605 10.91 25.44 17.20
C ARG A 605 12.34 25.99 17.18
N ASP A 606 12.98 26.13 18.34
CA ASP A 606 14.38 26.54 18.51
C ASP A 606 15.39 25.39 18.33
N ARG A 607 14.91 24.14 18.26
CA ARG A 607 15.74 22.91 18.20
C ARG A 607 15.42 22.02 17.01
N THR A 608 14.50 22.47 16.16
CA THR A 608 13.93 21.67 15.08
C THR A 608 14.25 22.29 13.73
N ALA A 609 14.89 21.51 12.86
CA ALA A 609 15.03 21.81 11.44
C ALA A 609 13.92 21.10 10.66
N ILE A 610 13.11 21.86 9.92
CA ILE A 610 12.13 21.33 8.99
C ILE A 610 12.81 21.13 7.64
N TYR A 611 12.93 19.88 7.17
CA TYR A 611 13.48 19.57 5.85
C TYR A 611 12.33 19.54 4.83
N ASN A 612 12.23 20.60 4.02
CA ASN A 612 11.23 20.73 2.98
C ASN A 612 11.57 19.86 1.75
N PHE A 613 10.53 19.27 1.17
CA PHE A 613 10.61 18.50 -0.09
C PHE A 613 9.71 19.06 -1.22
N GLU A 614 8.81 20.00 -0.91
CA GLU A 614 7.79 20.53 -1.82
C GLU A 614 8.27 21.76 -2.61
N GLU A 615 7.70 22.02 -3.78
CA GLU A 615 8.06 23.16 -4.63
C GLU A 615 7.54 24.48 -4.03
N ALA A 616 8.45 25.36 -3.59
CA ALA A 616 8.09 26.59 -2.89
C ALA A 616 7.54 27.69 -3.81
N LYS A 617 7.85 27.64 -5.11
CA LYS A 617 7.44 28.67 -6.09
C LYS A 617 6.00 28.54 -6.57
N MET A 618 5.38 27.36 -6.44
CA MET A 618 4.00 27.14 -6.85
C MET A 618 3.10 27.03 -5.62
N GLN A 619 2.42 28.14 -5.34
CA GLN A 619 1.45 28.30 -4.25
C GLN A 619 0.59 27.06 -4.03
N ASN A 620 0.02 26.48 -5.10
CA ASN A 620 -0.80 25.26 -5.05
C ASN A 620 -0.26 24.14 -4.14
N ASP A 621 1.03 23.80 -4.18
CA ASP A 621 1.59 22.68 -3.39
C ASP A 621 1.74 23.04 -1.89
N TRP A 622 1.94 24.32 -1.57
CA TRP A 622 2.04 24.84 -0.20
C TRP A 622 0.67 25.22 0.38
N ASP A 623 -0.28 25.54 -0.49
CA ASP A 623 -1.66 25.90 -0.18
C ASP A 623 -2.57 24.65 -0.04
N VAL A 624 -2.07 23.43 -0.30
CA VAL A 624 -2.77 22.17 0.04
C VAL A 624 -2.93 22.05 1.57
N GLY A 625 -4.04 22.55 2.08
CA GLY A 625 -4.32 22.68 3.52
C GLY A 625 -3.86 24.01 4.14
N GLY A 626 -3.11 24.84 3.40
CA GLY A 626 -2.63 26.17 3.81
C GLY A 626 -1.53 26.20 4.89
N GLY A 627 -1.36 25.12 5.66
CA GLY A 627 -0.51 25.07 6.85
C GLY A 627 1.00 25.13 6.61
N MET A 628 1.49 25.02 5.37
CA MET A 628 2.94 25.00 5.11
C MET A 628 3.60 26.34 5.43
N TRP A 629 2.90 27.45 5.19
CA TRP A 629 3.37 28.78 5.59
C TRP A 629 3.38 28.98 7.11
N ASP A 630 2.46 28.37 7.86
CA ASP A 630 2.46 28.43 9.33
C ASP A 630 3.71 27.75 9.89
N ILE A 631 4.04 26.55 9.39
CA ILE A 631 5.26 25.82 9.74
C ILE A 631 6.50 26.67 9.41
N VAL A 632 6.58 27.17 8.17
CA VAL A 632 7.75 27.92 7.71
C VAL A 632 7.92 29.26 8.44
N ASN A 633 6.84 29.83 8.99
CA ASN A 633 6.90 31.03 9.83
C ASN A 633 7.12 30.73 11.32
N HIS A 634 6.75 29.55 11.81
CA HIS A 634 6.95 29.14 13.21
C HIS A 634 8.36 28.62 13.50
N TYR A 635 8.93 27.81 12.61
CA TYR A 635 10.22 27.13 12.84
C TYR A 635 11.43 28.00 12.49
N ASN A 636 12.47 27.95 13.35
CA ASN A 636 13.67 28.79 13.20
C ASN A 636 14.69 28.26 12.17
N HIS A 637 14.53 27.02 11.71
CA HIS A 637 15.45 26.38 10.76
C HIS A 637 14.65 25.62 9.70
N ILE A 638 14.72 26.10 8.46
CA ILE A 638 14.10 25.51 7.28
C ILE A 638 15.23 25.06 6.37
N TRP A 639 15.36 23.75 6.18
CA TRP A 639 16.33 23.13 5.28
C TRP A 639 15.62 22.80 3.98
N ASP A 640 16.25 23.06 2.84
CA ASP A 640 15.70 22.70 1.52
C ASP A 640 16.80 22.12 0.63
N TYR A 641 16.46 21.09 -0.14
CA TYR A 641 17.38 20.43 -1.09
C TYR A 641 17.45 21.13 -2.45
N SER A 642 16.40 21.89 -2.79
CA SER A 642 16.27 22.64 -4.03
C SER A 642 16.88 24.04 -3.85
N HIS A 643 17.89 24.35 -4.65
CA HIS A 643 18.47 25.70 -4.69
C HIS A 643 17.46 26.69 -5.26
N SER A 644 16.65 26.22 -6.23
CA SER A 644 15.48 26.91 -6.76
C SER A 644 14.49 27.34 -5.66
N ASN A 645 14.18 26.46 -4.70
CA ASN A 645 13.36 26.78 -3.52
C ASN A 645 14.08 27.73 -2.57
N HIS A 646 15.32 27.41 -2.18
CA HIS A 646 16.08 28.19 -1.19
C HIS A 646 16.16 29.68 -1.57
N LEU A 647 16.47 29.98 -2.84
CA LEU A 647 16.46 31.34 -3.37
C LEU A 647 15.07 32.00 -3.35
N HIS A 648 13.99 31.24 -3.59
CA HIS A 648 12.63 31.78 -3.48
C HIS A 648 12.26 32.11 -2.04
N LEU A 649 12.59 31.21 -1.10
CA LEU A 649 12.30 31.39 0.32
C LEU A 649 13.07 32.56 0.95
N LEU A 650 14.31 32.77 0.53
CA LEU A 650 15.08 33.98 0.84
C LEU A 650 14.42 35.25 0.29
N ALA A 651 13.89 35.21 -0.94
CA ALA A 651 13.22 36.37 -1.54
C ALA A 651 11.84 36.68 -0.90
N SER A 652 11.15 35.65 -0.40
CA SER A 652 9.78 35.75 0.15
C SER A 652 9.74 35.99 1.68
N SER A 653 10.87 36.25 2.35
CA SER A 653 10.90 36.38 3.82
C SER A 653 11.94 37.39 4.32
N SER A 654 11.61 38.16 5.36
CA SER A 654 12.53 39.14 5.96
C SER A 654 13.59 38.53 6.88
N ASN A 655 13.43 37.28 7.31
CA ASN A 655 14.42 36.56 8.10
C ASN A 655 15.18 35.57 7.20
N HIS A 656 16.29 36.01 6.62
CA HIS A 656 17.12 35.15 5.77
C HIS A 656 17.84 34.05 6.56
N ASP A 657 18.17 34.29 7.83
CA ASP A 657 19.00 33.42 8.67
C ASP A 657 18.35 32.06 9.01
N LYS A 658 17.03 31.91 8.78
CA LYS A 658 16.32 30.64 8.99
C LYS A 658 16.43 29.65 7.82
N PHE A 659 16.83 30.07 6.63
CA PHE A 659 16.80 29.23 5.42
C PHE A 659 18.19 28.70 5.03
N HIS A 660 18.29 27.39 4.92
CA HIS A 660 19.55 26.68 4.64
C HIS A 660 19.40 25.77 3.42
N HIS A 661 20.25 25.93 2.40
CA HIS A 661 20.33 24.96 1.31
C HIS A 661 21.11 23.73 1.79
N VAL A 662 20.42 22.60 1.88
CA VAL A 662 20.94 21.30 2.30
C VAL A 662 20.64 20.29 1.19
N PRO A 663 21.46 20.22 0.13
CA PRO A 663 21.24 19.30 -0.98
C PRO A 663 21.19 17.84 -0.51
N LEU A 664 20.42 17.02 -1.23
CA LEU A 664 20.41 15.57 -1.05
C LEU A 664 21.74 14.97 -1.54
N LEU A 665 22.61 14.64 -0.59
CA LEU A 665 23.92 14.03 -0.83
C LEU A 665 23.94 12.58 -0.33
N TYR A 666 25.07 11.90 -0.47
CA TYR A 666 25.28 10.62 0.20
C TYR A 666 26.08 10.81 1.49
N SER A 667 26.15 9.75 2.28
CA SER A 667 27.21 9.53 3.26
C SER A 667 27.25 8.05 3.52
N LEU A 668 28.44 7.45 3.36
CA LEU A 668 28.64 6.03 3.60
C LEU A 668 28.09 5.68 5.00
N PRO A 669 27.08 4.79 5.11
CA PRO A 669 26.73 4.22 6.39
C PRO A 669 27.88 3.30 6.84
N THR A 670 27.87 2.90 8.12
CA THR A 670 28.71 1.79 8.59
C THR A 670 28.23 0.42 8.09
N SER A 671 27.13 0.39 7.34
CA SER A 671 26.64 -0.76 6.57
C SER A 671 27.35 -0.83 5.22
N PRO A 672 27.61 -2.02 4.63
CA PRO A 672 28.18 -2.12 3.29
C PRO A 672 27.35 -1.37 2.24
N LEU A 673 28.03 -0.82 1.24
CA LEU A 673 27.39 -0.28 0.03
C LEU A 673 26.45 -1.33 -0.57
N LEU A 674 25.27 -0.89 -1.01
CA LEU A 674 24.38 -1.74 -1.80
C LEU A 674 25.17 -2.31 -2.99
N PRO A 675 25.24 -3.66 -3.13
CA PRO A 675 26.00 -4.28 -4.19
C PRO A 675 25.46 -3.79 -5.53
N LEU A 676 26.35 -3.50 -6.48
CA LEU A 676 25.92 -3.20 -7.84
C LEU A 676 25.14 -4.41 -8.37
N PRO A 677 23.95 -4.23 -8.98
CA PRO A 677 23.31 -5.32 -9.71
C PRO A 677 24.29 -5.82 -10.77
N PRO A 678 24.54 -7.15 -10.87
CA PRO A 678 25.65 -7.69 -11.65
C PRO A 678 25.52 -7.23 -13.12
N SER A 679 26.58 -6.58 -13.62
CA SER A 679 26.59 -5.90 -14.92
C SER A 679 26.30 -6.80 -16.13
N THR A 680 26.38 -8.12 -15.94
CA THR A 680 26.11 -9.17 -16.93
C THR A 680 24.66 -9.65 -16.97
N LYS A 681 23.81 -9.31 -15.98
CA LYS A 681 22.38 -9.62 -16.08
C LYS A 681 21.71 -8.64 -17.03
N GLU A 682 21.10 -9.18 -18.08
CA GLU A 682 20.29 -8.39 -19.00
C GLU A 682 19.11 -7.76 -18.25
N ARG A 683 19.04 -6.42 -18.25
CA ARG A 683 17.94 -5.69 -17.63
C ARG A 683 16.74 -5.70 -18.59
N PRO A 684 15.58 -6.31 -18.22
CA PRO A 684 14.50 -6.60 -19.16
C PRO A 684 13.59 -5.39 -19.46
N THR A 685 13.61 -4.35 -18.64
CA THR A 685 12.82 -3.12 -18.89
C THR A 685 13.71 -2.03 -19.49
N ASP A 686 13.32 -1.48 -20.64
CA ASP A 686 14.07 -0.37 -21.25
C ASP A 686 13.99 0.90 -20.39
N VAL A 687 12.78 1.31 -20.05
CA VAL A 687 12.52 2.54 -19.29
C VAL A 687 11.52 2.27 -18.17
N ILE A 688 11.84 2.71 -16.96
CA ILE A 688 10.81 2.94 -15.94
C ILE A 688 10.50 4.44 -15.81
N PHE A 689 9.25 4.75 -15.49
CA PHE A 689 8.83 6.07 -15.01
C PHE A 689 8.00 5.86 -13.74
N TYR A 690 8.27 6.60 -12.66
CA TYR A 690 7.50 6.48 -11.42
C TYR A 690 6.90 7.81 -10.93
N GLY A 691 5.66 7.74 -10.46
CA GLY A 691 4.88 8.83 -9.91
C GLY A 691 3.65 9.20 -10.74
N ARG A 692 2.78 10.03 -10.17
CA ARG A 692 1.44 10.33 -10.70
C ARG A 692 1.44 10.78 -12.18
N LEU A 693 0.60 10.14 -12.97
CA LEU A 693 0.36 10.50 -14.37
C LEU A 693 -0.57 11.73 -14.48
N ASN A 694 -0.41 12.44 -15.59
CA ASN A 694 -1.31 13.48 -16.09
C ASN A 694 -1.20 13.51 -17.62
N ASN A 695 -2.07 14.26 -18.31
CA ASN A 695 -2.11 14.28 -19.79
C ASN A 695 -0.75 14.61 -20.43
N TYR A 696 0.04 15.47 -19.77
CA TYR A 696 1.41 15.82 -20.17
C TYR A 696 2.34 14.59 -20.14
N ARG A 697 2.50 13.96 -18.97
CA ARG A 697 3.35 12.78 -18.76
C ARG A 697 2.91 11.58 -19.61
N SER A 698 1.60 11.34 -19.69
CA SER A 698 1.03 10.26 -20.51
C SER A 698 1.34 10.45 -22.00
N SER A 699 1.37 11.69 -22.52
CA SER A 699 1.73 11.93 -23.92
C SER A 699 3.18 11.53 -24.24
N ILE A 700 4.12 11.73 -23.31
CA ILE A 700 5.54 11.38 -23.49
C ILE A 700 5.74 9.86 -23.41
N ILE A 701 5.06 9.19 -22.46
CA ILE A 701 5.08 7.72 -22.33
C ILE A 701 4.44 7.04 -23.55
N ALA A 702 3.35 7.59 -24.09
CA ALA A 702 2.75 7.12 -25.34
C ALA A 702 3.70 7.27 -26.53
N SER A 703 4.42 8.41 -26.65
CA SER A 703 5.43 8.63 -27.70
C SER A 703 6.60 7.65 -27.62
N LEU A 704 7.05 7.30 -26.42
CA LEU A 704 8.09 6.27 -26.21
C LEU A 704 7.61 4.87 -26.64
N ARG A 705 6.38 4.50 -26.26
CA ARG A 705 5.77 3.22 -26.66
C ARG A 705 5.56 3.15 -28.19
N ALA A 706 5.13 4.25 -28.82
CA ALA A 706 5.04 4.37 -30.28
C ALA A 706 6.40 4.31 -30.98
N ALA A 707 7.49 4.67 -30.29
CA ALA A 707 8.88 4.49 -30.75
C ALA A 707 9.45 3.09 -30.46
N ASN A 708 8.61 2.13 -30.07
CA ASN A 708 8.96 0.75 -29.69
C ASN A 708 9.94 0.65 -28.51
N VAL A 709 9.75 1.49 -27.48
CA VAL A 709 10.48 1.43 -26.21
C VAL A 709 9.60 0.79 -25.12
N THR A 710 10.15 -0.17 -24.37
CA THR A 710 9.42 -0.86 -23.29
C THR A 710 9.34 0.02 -22.03
N VAL A 711 8.24 0.76 -21.87
CA VAL A 711 8.02 1.65 -20.72
C VAL A 711 7.08 1.03 -19.67
N ARG A 712 7.63 0.58 -18.53
CA ARG A 712 6.85 0.26 -17.31
C ARG A 712 6.63 1.56 -16.52
N HIS A 713 5.38 2.01 -16.43
CA HIS A 713 5.03 3.10 -15.51
C HIS A 713 4.69 2.54 -14.13
N LEU A 714 4.96 3.32 -13.08
CA LEU A 714 4.71 2.99 -11.68
C LEU A 714 4.00 4.16 -10.99
N ASN A 715 3.18 3.88 -9.99
CA ASN A 715 2.58 4.87 -9.08
C ASN A 715 1.69 5.89 -9.82
N ALA A 716 0.96 5.35 -10.81
CA ALA A 716 0.01 6.09 -11.64
C ALA A 716 -1.38 6.25 -10.98
N GLY A 717 -1.74 5.34 -10.07
CA GLY A 717 -3.00 5.31 -9.33
C GLY A 717 -2.86 5.68 -7.85
N ILE A 718 -3.80 5.21 -7.03
CA ILE A 718 -3.80 5.38 -5.57
C ILE A 718 -2.79 4.40 -4.92
N GLU A 719 -2.82 3.14 -5.35
CA GLU A 719 -1.81 2.15 -5.02
C GLU A 719 -0.51 2.44 -5.81
N GLY A 720 0.63 2.31 -5.13
CA GLY A 720 1.95 2.63 -5.67
C GLY A 720 3.00 1.59 -5.32
N VAL A 721 3.98 1.46 -6.21
CA VAL A 721 5.18 0.64 -6.09
C VAL A 721 6.22 1.45 -5.34
N TRP A 722 6.60 0.99 -4.16
CA TRP A 722 7.51 1.71 -3.25
C TRP A 722 8.52 0.74 -2.62
N GLY A 723 9.53 1.29 -1.93
CA GLY A 723 10.52 0.50 -1.19
C GLY A 723 11.21 -0.55 -2.06
N ASP A 724 11.30 -1.78 -1.55
CA ASP A 724 12.02 -2.86 -2.23
C ASP A 724 11.44 -3.22 -3.60
N GLU A 725 10.14 -3.01 -3.87
CA GLU A 725 9.59 -3.27 -5.21
C GLU A 725 9.95 -2.16 -6.21
N LEU A 726 10.01 -0.89 -5.76
CA LEU A 726 10.55 0.22 -6.55
C LEU A 726 12.06 0.02 -6.82
N THR A 727 12.81 -0.41 -5.79
CA THR A 727 14.21 -0.82 -5.89
C THR A 727 14.39 -1.93 -6.95
N ARG A 728 13.55 -2.98 -6.92
CA ARG A 728 13.59 -4.08 -7.91
C ARG A 728 13.26 -3.57 -9.32
N ALA A 729 12.29 -2.65 -9.45
CA ALA A 729 11.96 -2.05 -10.73
C ALA A 729 13.13 -1.20 -11.28
N ILE A 730 13.79 -0.39 -10.44
CA ILE A 730 15.00 0.38 -10.79
C ILE A 730 16.12 -0.55 -11.23
N ASP A 731 16.46 -1.59 -10.46
CA ASP A 731 17.50 -2.55 -10.80
C ASP A 731 17.19 -3.34 -12.09
N SER A 732 15.92 -3.57 -12.40
CA SER A 732 15.48 -4.20 -13.66
C SER A 732 15.47 -3.28 -14.89
N SER A 733 15.75 -1.98 -14.71
CA SER A 733 15.60 -0.95 -15.75
C SER A 733 16.93 -0.51 -16.37
N ARG A 734 16.95 -0.31 -17.68
CA ARG A 734 18.11 0.26 -18.41
C ARG A 734 18.22 1.77 -18.16
N ILE A 735 17.09 2.47 -18.13
CA ILE A 735 16.96 3.92 -17.91
C ILE A 735 15.81 4.20 -16.94
N VAL A 736 16.00 5.19 -16.06
CA VAL A 736 14.91 5.84 -15.30
C VAL A 736 14.57 7.17 -15.96
N LEU A 737 13.30 7.35 -16.32
CA LEU A 737 12.78 8.60 -16.84
C LEU A 737 12.19 9.45 -15.71
N SER A 738 12.60 10.72 -15.64
CA SER A 738 11.96 11.73 -14.80
C SER A 738 11.36 12.85 -15.67
N LEU A 739 10.12 13.23 -15.35
CA LEU A 739 9.34 14.25 -16.07
C LEU A 739 8.82 15.28 -15.07
N ARG A 740 8.73 16.55 -15.48
CA ARG A 740 8.06 17.59 -14.68
C ARG A 740 6.59 17.23 -14.45
N TYR A 741 5.99 17.74 -13.37
CA TYR A 741 4.57 17.55 -13.11
C TYR A 741 3.74 18.67 -13.74
N PHE A 742 4.16 19.91 -13.54
CA PHE A 742 3.44 21.11 -13.98
C PHE A 742 3.76 21.49 -15.44
N GLY A 743 4.75 20.84 -16.04
CA GLY A 743 5.11 21.01 -17.45
C GLY A 743 5.90 22.29 -17.71
N GLU A 744 5.70 22.86 -18.90
CA GLU A 744 6.56 23.91 -19.46
C GLU A 744 6.58 25.23 -18.66
N SER A 745 5.58 25.48 -17.81
CA SER A 745 5.51 26.67 -16.94
C SER A 745 6.42 26.63 -15.70
N THR A 746 7.11 25.52 -15.45
CA THR A 746 7.98 25.33 -14.27
C THR A 746 9.44 25.10 -14.64
N GLU A 747 10.19 26.17 -14.84
CA GLU A 747 11.66 26.11 -14.91
C GLU A 747 12.29 25.83 -13.53
N GLY A 748 11.56 26.09 -12.44
CA GLY A 748 12.05 25.93 -11.06
C GLY A 748 11.93 24.53 -10.46
N GLU A 749 11.08 23.65 -11.02
CA GLU A 749 10.78 22.33 -10.43
C GLU A 749 12.07 21.51 -10.32
N TRP A 750 12.51 21.14 -9.10
CA TRP A 750 13.65 20.25 -8.88
C TRP A 750 13.19 18.94 -8.25
N LYS A 751 13.63 17.80 -8.78
CA LYS A 751 13.17 16.45 -8.35
C LYS A 751 14.31 15.48 -8.07
N PHE A 752 15.34 15.95 -7.37
CA PHE A 752 16.48 15.10 -6.97
C PHE A 752 16.09 13.88 -6.13
N THR A 753 14.97 13.93 -5.40
CA THR A 753 14.35 12.76 -4.75
C THR A 753 14.11 11.59 -5.72
N ARG A 754 13.90 11.84 -7.01
CA ARG A 754 13.75 10.83 -8.07
C ARG A 754 15.06 10.45 -8.77
N PHE A 755 16.14 11.19 -8.51
CA PHE A 755 17.47 10.92 -9.06
C PHE A 755 18.31 10.10 -8.08
N PHE A 756 18.14 10.34 -6.77
CA PHE A 756 18.95 9.80 -5.68
C PHE A 756 19.08 8.27 -5.72
N GLU A 757 17.98 7.53 -5.73
CA GLU A 757 18.01 6.06 -5.73
C GLU A 757 18.55 5.46 -7.04
N PRO A 758 18.11 5.88 -8.26
CA PRO A 758 18.70 5.43 -9.52
C PRO A 758 20.21 5.68 -9.63
N LEU A 759 20.69 6.86 -9.20
CA LEU A 759 22.12 7.18 -9.18
C LEU A 759 22.87 6.26 -8.21
N LEU A 760 22.33 6.04 -7.00
CA LEU A 760 22.92 5.10 -6.02
C LEU A 760 22.98 3.67 -6.56
N ARG A 761 21.97 3.22 -7.32
CA ARG A 761 21.92 1.89 -7.94
C ARG A 761 22.82 1.73 -9.19
N GLY A 762 23.31 2.83 -9.78
CA GLY A 762 24.01 2.78 -11.07
C GLY A 762 23.03 2.49 -12.22
N VAL A 763 22.00 3.32 -12.33
CA VAL A 763 21.04 3.35 -13.44
C VAL A 763 21.04 4.76 -14.05
N LEU A 764 21.02 4.84 -15.38
CA LEU A 764 21.00 6.13 -16.06
C LEU A 764 19.68 6.85 -15.80
N VAL A 765 19.76 8.12 -15.41
CA VAL A 765 18.60 9.02 -15.36
C VAL A 765 18.56 9.85 -16.64
N VAL A 766 17.45 9.76 -17.37
CA VAL A 766 17.08 10.75 -18.39
C VAL A 766 15.99 11.64 -17.78
N ALA A 767 16.26 12.94 -17.71
CA ALA A 767 15.40 13.91 -17.06
C ALA A 767 14.96 14.98 -18.05
N GLU A 768 13.70 15.38 -17.97
CA GLU A 768 13.28 16.66 -18.50
C GLU A 768 14.06 17.81 -17.82
N GLU A 769 14.40 18.88 -18.55
CA GLU A 769 15.08 20.05 -17.99
C GLU A 769 14.33 20.63 -16.77
N CYS A 770 15.03 20.68 -15.64
CA CYS A 770 14.47 20.95 -14.32
C CYS A 770 15.51 21.64 -13.41
N GLY A 771 15.07 22.32 -12.34
CA GLY A 771 15.93 23.07 -11.39
C GLY A 771 16.65 24.29 -11.97
N THR A 772 17.63 24.82 -11.24
CA THR A 772 18.49 25.92 -11.74
C THR A 772 19.54 25.45 -12.76
N SER A 773 20.13 26.38 -13.50
CA SER A 773 21.28 26.09 -14.39
C SER A 773 22.47 25.51 -13.61
N ALA A 774 22.79 26.06 -12.44
CA ALA A 774 23.85 25.55 -11.58
C ALA A 774 23.57 24.11 -11.10
N GLU A 775 22.33 23.79 -10.72
CA GLU A 775 21.94 22.42 -10.36
C GLU A 775 22.07 21.44 -11.55
N ARG A 776 21.77 21.88 -12.77
CA ARG A 776 21.98 21.06 -13.98
C ARG A 776 23.45 20.90 -14.34
N GLU A 777 24.24 21.97 -14.29
CA GLU A 777 25.69 21.94 -14.54
C GLU A 777 26.38 20.95 -13.58
N VAL A 778 26.04 21.03 -12.29
CA VAL A 778 26.58 20.18 -11.21
C VAL A 778 26.30 18.68 -11.39
N TRP A 779 25.27 18.29 -12.16
CA TRP A 779 24.87 16.90 -12.41
C TRP A 779 24.85 16.50 -13.89
N GLY A 780 25.27 17.37 -14.82
CA GLY A 780 25.15 17.16 -16.27
C GLY A 780 26.04 16.05 -16.85
N ASP A 781 27.04 15.60 -16.09
CA ASP A 781 27.81 14.39 -16.41
C ASP A 781 27.07 13.11 -16.01
N ALA A 782 26.23 13.16 -14.96
CA ALA A 782 25.51 12.04 -14.38
C ALA A 782 24.09 11.83 -14.94
N ILE A 783 23.41 12.93 -15.27
CA ILE A 783 21.99 12.97 -15.64
C ILE A 783 21.86 13.59 -17.03
N VAL A 784 21.10 12.91 -17.90
CA VAL A 784 20.79 13.41 -19.24
C VAL A 784 19.60 14.37 -19.13
N PHE A 785 19.88 15.64 -18.83
CA PHE A 785 18.88 16.71 -18.91
C PHE A 785 18.57 17.03 -20.37
N THR A 786 17.29 17.06 -20.75
CA THR A 786 16.89 17.32 -22.13
C THR A 786 15.49 17.93 -22.23
N ASN A 787 15.25 18.70 -23.30
CA ASN A 787 13.94 19.29 -23.57
C ASN A 787 12.91 18.23 -23.99
N ARG A 788 11.63 18.52 -23.74
CA ARG A 788 10.46 17.64 -24.01
C ARG A 788 10.50 16.97 -25.39
N SER A 789 10.80 17.74 -26.44
CA SER A 789 10.89 17.28 -27.84
C SER A 789 12.03 16.28 -28.10
N SER A 790 13.07 16.28 -27.27
CA SER A 790 14.26 15.44 -27.43
C SER A 790 14.23 14.17 -26.56
N ILE A 791 13.39 14.08 -25.52
CA ILE A 791 13.33 12.93 -24.59
C ILE A 791 13.30 11.57 -25.30
N VAL A 792 12.47 11.42 -26.34
CA VAL A 792 12.36 10.17 -27.12
C VAL A 792 13.65 9.85 -27.87
N ARG A 793 14.33 10.87 -28.41
CA ARG A 793 15.62 10.73 -29.10
C ARG A 793 16.72 10.32 -28.13
N GLU A 794 16.83 10.99 -26.99
CA GLU A 794 17.87 10.69 -25.98
C GLU A 794 17.69 9.28 -25.39
N ILE A 795 16.46 8.89 -25.05
CA ILE A 795 16.19 7.54 -24.55
C ILE A 795 16.60 6.49 -25.60
N LYS A 796 16.20 6.67 -26.87
CA LYS A 796 16.62 5.76 -27.94
C LYS A 796 18.14 5.70 -28.10
N TYR A 797 18.81 6.86 -28.13
CA TYR A 797 20.26 6.94 -28.21
C TYR A 797 20.95 6.15 -27.09
N TYR A 798 20.54 6.34 -25.83
CA TYR A 798 21.14 5.61 -24.71
C TYR A 798 20.70 4.15 -24.60
N LEU A 799 19.58 3.73 -25.19
CA LEU A 799 19.24 2.31 -25.33
C LEU A 799 20.15 1.62 -26.35
N GLU A 800 20.39 2.27 -27.49
CA GLU A 800 21.25 1.82 -28.58
C GLU A 800 22.75 1.85 -28.19
N ASN A 801 23.20 2.85 -27.43
CA ASN A 801 24.60 3.04 -27.00
C ASN A 801 24.82 2.57 -25.56
N ALA A 802 24.90 1.25 -25.39
CA ALA A 802 24.95 0.60 -24.07
C ALA A 802 26.18 0.96 -23.21
N GLU A 803 27.35 1.17 -23.81
CA GLU A 803 28.59 1.52 -23.10
C GLU A 803 28.52 2.93 -22.51
N GLU A 804 28.11 3.94 -23.30
CA GLU A 804 27.95 5.30 -22.78
C GLU A 804 26.84 5.37 -21.72
N ARG A 805 25.73 4.64 -21.89
CA ARG A 805 24.70 4.50 -20.86
C ARG A 805 25.27 3.97 -19.53
N GLN A 806 26.14 2.96 -19.59
CA GLN A 806 26.78 2.39 -18.40
C GLN A 806 27.81 3.34 -17.80
N ASP A 807 28.61 4.04 -18.61
CA ASP A 807 29.59 5.02 -18.13
C ASP A 807 28.94 6.22 -17.46
N ARG A 808 27.87 6.78 -18.06
CA ARG A 808 27.05 7.84 -17.45
C ARG A 808 26.45 7.42 -16.12
N ALA A 809 25.86 6.21 -16.06
CA ALA A 809 25.29 5.67 -14.83
C ALA A 809 26.36 5.40 -13.74
N ARG A 810 27.56 4.97 -14.15
CA ARG A 810 28.72 4.80 -13.27
C ARG A 810 29.19 6.14 -12.71
N ARG A 811 29.42 7.14 -13.57
CA ARG A 811 29.77 8.52 -13.15
C ARG A 811 28.71 9.12 -12.23
N GLY A 812 27.43 8.86 -12.49
CA GLY A 812 26.34 9.28 -11.61
C GLY A 812 26.39 8.68 -10.20
N ARG A 813 26.77 7.39 -10.07
CA ARG A 813 27.02 6.77 -8.75
C ARG A 813 28.28 7.36 -8.11
N GLU A 814 29.36 7.53 -8.86
CA GLU A 814 30.64 8.09 -8.36
C GLU A 814 30.45 9.52 -7.82
N MET A 815 29.88 10.43 -8.62
CA MET A 815 29.59 11.81 -8.22
C MET A 815 28.65 11.92 -7.00
N LEU A 816 27.77 10.93 -6.78
CA LEU A 816 26.91 10.87 -5.60
C LEU A 816 27.68 10.36 -4.36
N LEU A 817 28.58 9.38 -4.52
CA LEU A 817 29.39 8.82 -3.43
C LEU A 817 30.53 9.74 -2.98
N GLU A 818 31.09 10.56 -3.88
CA GLU A 818 32.16 11.53 -3.59
C GLU A 818 31.70 12.71 -2.71
N ARG A 819 30.39 12.94 -2.59
CA ARG A 819 29.82 14.10 -1.92
C ARG A 819 29.21 13.70 -0.58
N GLU A 820 29.92 13.99 0.51
CA GLU A 820 29.44 13.70 1.86
C GLU A 820 28.54 14.82 2.42
N TYR A 821 27.37 14.43 2.95
CA TYR A 821 26.48 15.33 3.70
C TYR A 821 27.18 16.20 4.75
N LYS A 822 28.27 15.73 5.38
CA LYS A 822 28.97 16.46 6.45
C LYS A 822 29.32 17.91 6.03
N ASP A 823 29.68 18.10 4.76
CA ASP A 823 30.20 19.37 4.23
C ASP A 823 29.04 20.33 3.94
N ALA A 824 27.89 19.81 3.48
CA ALA A 824 26.65 20.56 3.35
C ALA A 824 25.98 20.87 4.70
N LEU A 825 26.19 20.01 5.71
CA LEU A 825 25.58 20.12 7.04
C LEU A 825 26.29 21.08 7.99
N GLU A 826 27.59 21.38 7.80
CA GLU A 826 28.37 22.15 8.78
C GLU A 826 27.72 23.50 9.13
N TYR A 827 27.38 24.31 8.12
CA TYR A 827 26.77 25.63 8.34
C TYR A 827 25.33 25.56 8.89
N PRO A 828 24.40 24.76 8.34
CA PRO A 828 23.07 24.57 8.91
C PRO A 828 23.10 24.11 10.39
N VAL A 829 23.94 23.12 10.72
CA VAL A 829 24.07 22.57 12.09
C VAL A 829 24.69 23.59 13.04
N GLN A 830 25.66 24.40 12.57
CA GLN A 830 26.18 25.54 13.35
C GLN A 830 25.08 26.60 13.60
N LYS A 831 24.24 26.89 12.59
CA LYS A 831 23.13 27.85 12.68
C LYS A 831 22.00 27.41 13.60
N MET A 832 21.78 26.09 13.79
CA MET A 832 20.85 25.54 14.79
C MET A 832 21.22 25.85 16.25
N GLY A 833 22.30 26.58 16.51
CA GLY A 833 22.64 27.01 17.87
C GLY A 833 23.01 25.85 18.80
N ILE A 834 23.46 24.73 18.22
CA ILE A 834 24.03 23.54 18.87
C ILE A 834 25.25 23.99 19.67
N ARG A 835 25.02 24.45 20.91
CA ARG A 835 26.03 25.00 21.83
C ARG A 835 26.30 24.00 22.94
N ARG A 836 27.57 23.89 23.34
CA ARG A 836 27.96 23.15 24.54
C ARG A 836 27.60 23.97 25.77
N CYS A 837 27.00 23.35 26.78
CA CYS A 837 26.79 23.99 28.07
C CYS A 837 28.14 24.50 28.61
N GLY A 838 28.22 25.79 28.94
CA GLY A 838 29.42 26.46 29.40
C GLY A 838 30.46 26.88 28.35
N ALA A 839 30.36 26.49 27.07
CA ALA A 839 31.36 26.82 26.05
C ALA A 839 30.77 27.24 24.70
N GLN A 840 31.13 28.46 24.25
CA GLN A 840 31.00 28.83 22.84
C GLN A 840 31.93 27.96 21.99
N TRP A 841 31.41 27.42 20.90
CA TRP A 841 32.27 26.94 19.81
C TRP A 841 33.00 28.15 19.22
N LYS A 842 34.32 28.23 19.43
CA LYS A 842 35.19 29.05 18.60
C LYS A 842 35.54 28.24 17.36
N PHE A 843 34.78 28.48 16.30
CA PHE A 843 35.19 28.22 14.92
C PHE A 843 36.20 29.30 14.49
#